data_AF-A0A7C7QYI7-F1
#
_entry.id   AF-A0A7C7QYI7-F1
#
_cell.length_a   1.000
_cell.length_b   1.000
_cell.length_c   1.000
_cell.angle_alpha   90.00
_cell.angle_beta   90.00
_cell.angle_gamma   90.00
#
_symmetry.space_group_name_H-M   'P 1'
#
loop_
_entity.id
_entity.type
_entity.pdbx_description
1 polymer ?
#
loop_
_entity_poly.entity_id
_entity_poly.type
_entity_poly.pdbx_seq_one_letter_code
_entity_poly.pdbx_strand_id
1 'polypeptide(L)'
;LLQDGDVGREGVGREKVQFSPKRAADLVKATSYFLGADAVGLSRCPDWTWYSHDAAGAPIDPPHDHAISMIIDQGFDTTEGTSGDDWISVAQSMRAYLRFSLLGGVVARQLRNLGYKAKAHSVMDGEVLQPPLLLLSGLGEVSRIGEVILNPYLGPRLKSGVVTTDLVMEHDKPIDFGLQSFCEACKKCARECPSGAITAGPKLMFNGYEIWKSDSQKCATYRITTLGGAMCGRCMKTCPWNLEGVLGDAVFRWAAMKVPGSAPALAKLDDMLNRGDLNPVKKWWWDLEIEEDGGYRPTKHPVNARGLQKDLDLKYEDQTLAVYPAPLVPHPYPYPYIMDREAGIEAYQAMITAEEYKARLARGETPTHQTRDYGDSPVLRVEITKADEMAAQVTKYEMRSLDGSDLPEWEAGAHLDIVVAPEFLRQYSMSGDPADRSRYQIGVLREDQGRGGSALLHRIFAEGRKVFVSKPINHFPLHEDAPMTYLMGGGIGITPMIAMGHRLHLLGQPFALHYSGRSRASMGYLDDLANVPWADNVTLHISAEGTRAEISRILRWSEGAHVYTCGAEPYMAAVMGAAEAKGFPEDNRHLEYFSVPELPDYESHEFTIRLLKSGREFVVPADKSAADVLIENGVPVDLKCSDGICGVCKCGLVSGDVEHRDFVLSNAQRRTAIITCQSRAKEAGAVIELNL
;
A
#
# COMPACT_ATOMS: atom_id res chain seq x y z
N LEU A 1 -14.16 18.83 -12.68
CA LEU A 1 -14.63 18.11 -11.47
C LEU A 1 -15.03 19.14 -10.40
N LEU A 2 -15.61 18.76 -9.27
CA LEU A 2 -15.87 19.74 -8.17
C LEU A 2 -14.58 20.09 -7.42
N GLN A 3 -13.67 19.13 -7.30
CA GLN A 3 -12.41 19.27 -6.57
C GLN A 3 -11.46 20.28 -7.21
N ASP A 4 -11.24 20.16 -8.53
CA ASP A 4 -10.30 20.95 -9.34
C ASP A 4 -10.93 21.35 -10.69
N GLY A 5 -10.16 22.07 -11.51
CA GLY A 5 -10.53 22.45 -12.87
C GLY A 5 -10.05 23.85 -13.25
N ASP A 6 -10.37 24.24 -14.48
CA ASP A 6 -9.98 25.54 -15.01
C ASP A 6 -10.74 26.70 -14.37
N VAL A 7 -10.14 27.88 -14.47
CA VAL A 7 -10.73 29.14 -14.02
C VAL A 7 -11.77 29.61 -15.04
N GLY A 8 -12.99 29.90 -14.58
CA GLY A 8 -14.10 30.22 -15.47
C GLY A 8 -14.62 29.00 -16.24
N ARG A 9 -15.90 29.02 -16.64
CA ARG A 9 -16.41 28.04 -17.60
C ARG A 9 -15.99 28.44 -19.02
N GLU A 10 -15.69 27.46 -19.86
CA GLU A 10 -15.78 27.65 -21.31
C GLU A 10 -17.13 28.31 -21.66
N GLY A 11 -17.08 29.50 -22.28
CA GLY A 11 -18.26 30.22 -22.75
C GLY A 11 -18.82 31.32 -21.82
N VAL A 12 -18.22 31.62 -20.66
CA VAL A 12 -18.63 32.78 -19.84
C VAL A 12 -17.43 33.63 -19.48
N GLY A 13 -17.18 34.68 -20.27
CA GLY A 13 -16.21 35.74 -19.98
C GLY A 13 -16.65 36.57 -18.77
N ARG A 14 -16.42 36.07 -17.55
CA ARG A 14 -16.56 36.84 -16.32
C ARG A 14 -15.21 37.38 -15.91
N GLU A 15 -15.13 38.70 -15.76
CA GLU A 15 -13.96 39.37 -15.18
C GLU A 15 -13.68 38.84 -13.76
N LYS A 16 -12.39 38.70 -13.42
CA LYS A 16 -11.93 38.29 -12.09
C LYS A 16 -12.43 39.28 -11.04
N VAL A 17 -13.28 38.79 -10.14
CA VAL A 17 -13.91 39.63 -9.10
C VAL A 17 -12.84 40.08 -8.13
N GLN A 18 -12.75 41.39 -7.88
CA GLN A 18 -11.74 41.94 -6.97
C GLN A 18 -12.25 42.03 -5.54
N PHE A 19 -11.42 41.61 -4.59
CA PHE A 19 -11.68 41.72 -3.15
C PHE A 19 -10.47 42.37 -2.47
N SER A 20 -10.69 43.12 -1.39
CA SER A 20 -9.60 43.37 -0.45
C SER A 20 -9.28 42.08 0.31
N PRO A 21 -8.02 41.85 0.74
CA PRO A 21 -7.65 40.62 1.44
C PRO A 21 -8.48 40.33 2.68
N LYS A 22 -8.83 41.37 3.44
CA LYS A 22 -9.73 41.27 4.61
C LYS A 22 -11.13 40.84 4.21
N ARG A 23 -11.70 41.44 3.16
CA ARG A 23 -13.06 41.11 2.68
C ARG A 23 -13.11 39.69 2.13
N ALA A 24 -12.09 39.27 1.40
CA ALA A 24 -11.95 37.91 0.90
C ALA A 24 -11.95 36.90 2.07
N ALA A 25 -11.11 37.14 3.09
CA ALA A 25 -11.04 36.32 4.29
C ALA A 25 -12.40 36.19 5.00
N ASP A 26 -13.10 37.32 5.21
CA ASP A 26 -14.40 37.33 5.89
C ASP A 26 -15.48 36.56 5.09
N LEU A 27 -15.51 36.74 3.77
CA LEU A 27 -16.47 36.05 2.89
C LEU A 27 -16.20 34.55 2.81
N VAL A 28 -14.94 34.13 2.71
CA VAL A 28 -14.57 32.72 2.68
C VAL A 28 -14.98 32.04 3.99
N LYS A 29 -14.63 32.64 5.14
CA LYS A 29 -15.04 32.12 6.45
C LYS A 29 -16.56 32.04 6.57
N ALA A 30 -17.28 33.12 6.27
CA ALA A 30 -18.73 33.15 6.34
C ALA A 30 -19.38 32.08 5.45
N THR A 31 -18.86 31.89 4.24
CA THR A 31 -19.35 30.86 3.30
C THR A 31 -19.08 29.45 3.84
N SER A 32 -17.88 29.19 4.36
CA SER A 32 -17.53 27.89 4.93
C SER A 32 -18.39 27.55 6.17
N TYR A 33 -18.66 28.53 7.04
CA TYR A 33 -19.58 28.35 8.17
C TYR A 33 -21.02 28.12 7.70
N PHE A 34 -21.49 28.86 6.68
CA PHE A 34 -22.82 28.64 6.08
C PHE A 34 -22.98 27.22 5.52
N LEU A 35 -21.91 26.65 4.94
CA LEU A 35 -21.89 25.28 4.45
C LEU A 35 -21.75 24.21 5.56
N GLY A 36 -21.49 24.63 6.79
CA GLY A 36 -21.45 23.76 7.97
C GLY A 36 -20.05 23.26 8.34
N ALA A 37 -18.99 24.01 8.06
CA ALA A 37 -17.70 23.80 8.72
C ALA A 37 -17.77 24.23 10.19
N ASP A 38 -17.11 23.50 11.10
CA ASP A 38 -17.14 23.78 12.54
C ASP A 38 -16.09 24.82 12.94
N ALA A 39 -14.94 24.84 12.25
CA ALA A 39 -13.95 25.90 12.36
C ALA A 39 -13.23 26.13 11.03
N VAL A 40 -12.86 27.39 10.78
CA VAL A 40 -12.21 27.81 9.52
C VAL A 40 -11.02 28.72 9.84
N GLY A 41 -9.86 28.38 9.28
CA GLY A 41 -8.63 29.12 9.44
C GLY A 41 -7.96 29.36 8.09
N LEU A 42 -7.32 30.51 7.94
CA LEU A 42 -6.67 30.95 6.71
C LEU A 42 -5.17 31.11 6.94
N SER A 43 -4.34 30.58 6.05
CA SER A 43 -2.90 30.74 6.15
C SER A 43 -2.23 30.82 4.77
N ARG A 44 -0.93 31.14 4.78
CA ARG A 44 -0.04 30.76 3.68
C ARG A 44 -0.04 29.24 3.50
N CYS A 45 0.27 28.79 2.28
CA CYS A 45 0.49 27.39 1.90
C CYS A 45 1.93 27.23 1.38
N PRO A 46 2.94 27.19 2.26
CA PRO A 46 4.33 27.12 1.84
C PRO A 46 4.67 25.81 1.12
N ASP A 47 5.69 25.80 0.29
CA ASP A 47 6.11 24.63 -0.50
C ASP A 47 6.30 23.37 0.34
N TRP A 48 6.87 23.49 1.55
CA TRP A 48 7.07 22.36 2.47
C TRP A 48 5.78 21.77 3.07
N THR A 49 4.62 22.40 2.82
CA THR A 49 3.31 21.81 3.13
C THR A 49 2.76 20.96 2.01
N TRP A 50 3.39 20.95 0.83
CA TRP A 50 3.02 20.07 -0.27
C TRP A 50 3.77 18.74 -0.16
N TYR A 51 3.14 17.65 -0.60
CA TYR A 51 3.86 16.41 -0.85
C TYR A 51 4.88 16.62 -1.98
N SER A 52 5.97 15.85 -1.97
CA SER A 52 6.97 15.93 -3.05
C SER A 52 6.45 15.35 -4.36
N HIS A 53 5.57 14.35 -4.29
CA HIS A 53 5.00 13.65 -5.45
C HIS A 53 3.51 13.36 -5.23
N ASP A 54 2.77 13.23 -6.33
CA ASP A 54 1.38 12.82 -6.33
C ASP A 54 1.22 11.30 -6.18
N ALA A 55 -0.03 10.81 -6.15
CA ALA A 55 -0.33 9.37 -6.04
C ALA A 55 0.14 8.54 -7.25
N ALA A 56 0.51 9.16 -8.37
CA ALA A 56 1.10 8.51 -9.52
C ALA A 56 2.64 8.51 -9.49
N GLY A 57 3.25 9.11 -8.46
CA GLY A 57 4.69 9.27 -8.33
C GLY A 57 5.26 10.40 -9.18
N ALA A 58 4.44 11.33 -9.69
CA ALA A 58 4.91 12.50 -10.43
C ALA A 58 5.26 13.64 -9.46
N PRO A 59 6.38 14.37 -9.67
CA PRO A 59 6.73 15.51 -8.84
C PRO A 59 5.63 16.58 -8.81
N ILE A 60 5.37 17.15 -7.63
CA ILE A 60 4.43 18.25 -7.46
C ILE A 60 5.19 19.58 -7.47
N ASP A 61 4.76 20.48 -8.36
CA ASP A 61 5.13 21.89 -8.32
C ASP A 61 3.98 22.69 -7.67
N PRO A 62 4.13 23.25 -6.46
CA PRO A 62 3.08 23.93 -5.72
C PRO A 62 2.32 25.01 -6.54
N PRO A 63 1.06 24.77 -6.93
CA PRO A 63 0.31 25.70 -7.78
C PRO A 63 -0.31 26.88 -7.04
N HIS A 64 -0.34 26.85 -5.71
CA HIS A 64 -1.04 27.82 -4.85
C HIS A 64 -0.25 28.12 -3.57
N ASP A 65 -0.37 29.34 -3.07
CA ASP A 65 0.33 29.86 -1.89
C ASP A 65 -0.61 30.29 -0.74
N HIS A 66 -1.93 30.15 -0.91
CA HIS A 66 -2.94 30.33 0.14
C HIS A 66 -3.69 29.04 0.46
N ALA A 67 -4.00 28.83 1.74
CA ALA A 67 -4.76 27.68 2.24
C ALA A 67 -5.96 28.13 3.09
N ILE A 68 -7.09 27.45 2.87
CA ILE A 68 -8.34 27.55 3.63
C ILE A 68 -8.52 26.21 4.35
N SER A 69 -8.13 26.16 5.62
CA SER A 69 -8.24 24.98 6.48
C SER A 69 -9.61 24.94 7.12
N MET A 70 -10.28 23.80 7.04
CA MET A 70 -11.62 23.59 7.62
C MET A 70 -11.61 22.35 8.52
N ILE A 71 -12.26 22.48 9.67
CA ILE A 71 -12.46 21.38 10.64
C ILE A 71 -13.92 20.93 10.58
N ILE A 72 -14.10 19.61 10.61
CA ILE A 72 -15.38 18.93 10.77
C ILE A 72 -15.34 18.03 12.01
N ASP A 73 -16.28 18.22 12.93
CA ASP A 73 -16.44 17.42 14.14
C ASP A 73 -16.89 15.98 13.80
N GLN A 74 -16.20 15.00 14.38
CA GLN A 74 -16.55 13.57 14.29
C GLN A 74 -17.76 13.17 15.17
N GLY A 75 -18.18 14.05 16.08
CA GLY A 75 -19.42 13.97 16.87
C GLY A 75 -19.22 13.40 18.28
N PHE A 76 -19.38 14.25 19.30
CA PHE A 76 -19.18 13.90 20.72
C PHE A 76 -20.03 12.70 21.17
N ASP A 77 -21.34 12.76 20.93
CA ASP A 77 -22.27 11.75 21.43
C ASP A 77 -21.95 10.34 20.93
N THR A 78 -21.58 10.19 19.66
CA THR A 78 -21.17 8.88 19.14
C THR A 78 -19.84 8.45 19.75
N THR A 79 -18.89 9.38 19.91
CA THR A 79 -17.60 9.14 20.57
C THR A 79 -17.75 8.64 22.01
N GLU A 80 -18.76 9.08 22.75
CA GLU A 80 -19.06 8.58 24.10
C GLU A 80 -19.48 7.11 24.09
N GLY A 81 -20.23 6.67 23.08
CA GLY A 81 -20.72 5.29 22.98
C GLY A 81 -19.68 4.27 22.49
N THR A 82 -18.66 4.70 21.75
CA THR A 82 -17.73 3.79 21.06
C THR A 82 -16.54 3.43 21.93
N SER A 83 -15.91 2.28 21.70
CA SER A 83 -14.57 1.95 22.24
C SER A 83 -13.46 2.82 21.63
N GLY A 84 -13.76 3.47 20.50
CA GLY A 84 -12.84 4.19 19.64
C GLY A 84 -12.22 3.31 18.54
N ASP A 85 -12.40 2.00 18.61
CA ASP A 85 -11.85 0.99 17.69
C ASP A 85 -12.83 -0.17 17.45
N ASP A 86 -14.12 0.11 17.59
CA ASP A 86 -15.23 -0.79 17.23
C ASP A 86 -15.78 -0.46 15.83
N TRP A 87 -16.95 -1.01 15.49
CA TRP A 87 -17.54 -0.93 14.15
C TRP A 87 -17.96 0.47 13.70
N ILE A 88 -18.10 1.46 14.59
CA ILE A 88 -18.50 2.83 14.18
C ILE A 88 -17.31 3.75 13.90
N SER A 89 -16.09 3.37 14.32
CA SER A 89 -14.89 4.22 14.27
C SER A 89 -14.59 4.72 12.84
N VAL A 90 -14.59 3.83 11.84
CA VAL A 90 -14.43 4.21 10.44
C VAL A 90 -15.55 5.12 9.96
N ALA A 91 -16.80 4.88 10.37
CA ALA A 91 -17.96 5.67 9.95
C ALA A 91 -17.90 7.11 10.49
N GLN A 92 -17.43 7.31 11.73
CA GLN A 92 -17.18 8.66 12.26
C GLN A 92 -16.16 9.42 11.41
N SER A 93 -15.06 8.76 11.04
CA SER A 93 -14.04 9.33 10.15
C SER A 93 -14.62 9.66 8.78
N MET A 94 -15.30 8.71 8.14
CA MET A 94 -15.81 8.85 6.77
C MET A 94 -16.96 9.85 6.68
N ARG A 95 -17.81 9.97 7.70
CA ARG A 95 -18.83 11.03 7.77
C ARG A 95 -18.20 12.42 7.70
N ALA A 96 -17.15 12.65 8.49
CA ALA A 96 -16.48 13.95 8.53
C ALA A 96 -15.69 14.22 7.23
N TYR A 97 -15.02 13.20 6.67
CA TYR A 97 -14.35 13.33 5.38
C TYR A 97 -15.31 13.59 4.23
N LEU A 98 -16.42 12.85 4.14
CA LEU A 98 -17.45 13.07 3.12
C LEU A 98 -18.01 14.49 3.21
N ARG A 99 -18.30 14.96 4.44
CA ARG A 99 -18.78 16.33 4.67
C ARG A 99 -17.79 17.36 4.13
N PHE A 100 -16.51 17.20 4.44
CA PHE A 100 -15.46 18.06 3.89
C PHE A 100 -15.40 17.98 2.35
N SER A 101 -15.40 16.80 1.76
CA SER A 101 -15.32 16.64 0.29
C SER A 101 -16.44 17.40 -0.42
N LEU A 102 -17.65 17.41 0.16
CA LEU A 102 -18.79 18.16 -0.38
C LEU A 102 -18.57 19.68 -0.27
N LEU A 103 -18.31 20.21 0.94
CA LEU A 103 -18.16 21.65 1.14
C LEU A 103 -16.89 22.22 0.48
N GLY A 104 -15.78 21.48 0.54
CA GLY A 104 -14.49 21.88 -0.03
C GLY A 104 -14.59 21.98 -1.55
N GLY A 105 -15.25 21.01 -2.20
CA GLY A 105 -15.53 21.07 -3.63
C GLY A 105 -16.41 22.25 -4.02
N VAL A 106 -17.42 22.61 -3.21
CA VAL A 106 -18.27 23.79 -3.44
C VAL A 106 -17.46 25.08 -3.31
N VAL A 107 -16.65 25.22 -2.26
CA VAL A 107 -15.79 26.40 -2.05
C VAL A 107 -14.77 26.54 -3.18
N ALA A 108 -14.04 25.48 -3.51
CA ALA A 108 -13.05 25.50 -4.59
C ALA A 108 -13.68 25.87 -5.93
N ARG A 109 -14.82 25.26 -6.28
CA ARG A 109 -15.55 25.62 -7.50
C ARG A 109 -16.02 27.08 -7.49
N GLN A 110 -16.47 27.59 -6.35
CA GLN A 110 -16.92 28.97 -6.27
C GLN A 110 -15.77 29.96 -6.45
N LEU A 111 -14.58 29.67 -5.92
CA LEU A 111 -13.38 30.46 -6.18
C LEU A 111 -13.03 30.47 -7.68
N ARG A 112 -13.09 29.30 -8.34
CA ARG A 112 -12.91 29.19 -9.80
C ARG A 112 -13.95 29.97 -10.60
N ASN A 113 -15.20 30.00 -10.14
CA ASN A 113 -16.26 30.82 -10.75
C ASN A 113 -16.01 32.33 -10.59
N LEU A 114 -15.22 32.74 -9.60
CA LEU A 114 -14.86 34.14 -9.32
C LEU A 114 -13.56 34.58 -10.02
N GLY A 115 -12.88 33.67 -10.74
CA GLY A 115 -11.63 33.98 -11.45
C GLY A 115 -10.35 33.59 -10.71
N TYR A 116 -10.43 32.72 -9.68
CA TYR A 116 -9.31 32.28 -8.87
C TYR A 116 -9.05 30.78 -9.03
N LYS A 117 -7.80 30.37 -9.22
CA LYS A 117 -7.43 28.96 -9.19
C LYS A 117 -7.70 28.42 -7.78
N ALA A 118 -8.26 27.23 -7.70
CA ALA A 118 -8.49 26.58 -6.41
C ALA A 118 -8.64 25.06 -6.54
N LYS A 119 -8.11 24.32 -5.56
CA LYS A 119 -8.23 22.87 -5.44
C LYS A 119 -8.64 22.49 -4.03
N ALA A 120 -9.61 21.58 -3.90
CA ALA A 120 -9.92 20.94 -2.63
C ALA A 120 -9.02 19.70 -2.43
N HIS A 121 -8.46 19.53 -1.24
CA HIS A 121 -7.61 18.40 -0.85
C HIS A 121 -8.36 17.56 0.19
N SER A 122 -8.93 16.45 -0.28
CA SER A 122 -9.74 15.51 0.48
C SER A 122 -8.93 14.31 0.97
N VAL A 123 -9.56 13.40 1.70
CA VAL A 123 -8.93 12.12 2.10
C VAL A 123 -8.64 11.19 0.91
N MET A 124 -9.39 11.33 -0.18
CA MET A 124 -9.26 10.47 -1.37
C MET A 124 -8.24 11.00 -2.36
N ASP A 125 -8.06 12.32 -2.39
CA ASP A 125 -7.13 13.00 -3.29
C ASP A 125 -6.75 14.35 -2.68
N GLY A 126 -5.47 14.50 -2.36
CA GLY A 126 -4.89 15.63 -1.66
C GLY A 126 -3.38 15.67 -1.87
N GLU A 127 -2.84 16.89 -1.97
CA GLU A 127 -1.43 17.15 -2.33
C GLU A 127 -0.73 17.97 -1.24
N VAL A 128 -1.43 18.26 -0.14
CA VAL A 128 -0.92 19.04 0.98
C VAL A 128 -1.08 18.30 2.30
N LEU A 129 -0.08 18.47 3.17
CA LEU A 129 -0.07 18.08 4.56
C LEU A 129 -0.98 19.03 5.36
N GLN A 130 -2.08 18.49 5.88
CA GLN A 130 -3.06 19.28 6.63
C GLN A 130 -2.59 19.72 8.03
N PRO A 131 -1.89 18.89 8.84
CA PRO A 131 -1.45 19.29 10.18
C PRO A 131 -0.70 20.64 10.26
N PRO A 132 0.33 20.92 9.42
CA PRO A 132 0.98 22.22 9.48
C PRO A 132 0.07 23.38 9.06
N LEU A 133 -0.86 23.17 8.14
CA LEU A 133 -1.82 24.21 7.72
C LEU A 133 -2.83 24.52 8.82
N LEU A 134 -3.19 23.55 9.66
CA LEU A 134 -4.02 23.78 10.86
C LEU A 134 -3.26 24.61 11.91
N LEU A 135 -1.95 24.33 12.11
CA LEU A 135 -1.10 25.11 13.01
C LEU A 135 -0.95 26.56 12.53
N LEU A 136 -0.59 26.75 11.26
CA LEU A 136 -0.37 28.07 10.67
C LEU A 136 -1.64 28.94 10.71
N SER A 137 -2.81 28.32 10.55
CA SER A 137 -4.10 29.00 10.55
C SER A 137 -4.73 29.16 11.94
N GLY A 138 -4.02 28.79 13.01
CA GLY A 138 -4.49 28.99 14.39
C GLY A 138 -5.66 28.10 14.79
N LEU A 139 -5.83 26.94 14.16
CA LEU A 139 -6.93 26.03 14.44
C LEU A 139 -6.64 25.04 15.59
N GLY A 140 -5.39 24.98 16.07
CA GLY A 140 -4.99 24.16 17.20
C GLY A 140 -3.49 24.17 17.45
N GLU A 141 -3.07 23.29 18.36
CA GLU A 141 -1.66 23.07 18.73
C GLU A 141 -1.24 21.61 18.54
N VAL A 142 0.08 21.38 18.45
CA VAL A 142 0.66 20.02 18.43
C VAL A 142 0.33 19.32 19.74
N SER A 143 -0.19 18.10 19.66
CA SER A 143 -0.60 17.29 20.82
C SER A 143 0.26 16.04 20.98
N ARG A 144 0.21 15.42 22.17
CA ARG A 144 0.90 14.14 22.43
C ARG A 144 0.47 13.01 21.49
N ILE A 145 -0.75 13.07 20.94
CA ILE A 145 -1.24 12.06 20.00
C ILE A 145 -0.33 11.97 18.76
N GLY A 146 0.39 13.05 18.44
CA GLY A 146 1.37 13.12 17.37
C GLY A 146 0.83 13.93 16.20
N GLU A 147 0.44 13.23 15.13
CA GLU A 147 -0.01 13.84 13.86
C GLU A 147 -1.40 14.52 13.96
N VAL A 148 -1.98 14.63 15.15
CA VAL A 148 -3.28 15.25 15.40
C VAL A 148 -3.09 16.61 16.06
N ILE A 149 -3.46 17.65 15.31
CA ILE A 149 -3.56 19.01 15.84
C ILE A 149 -4.84 19.13 16.66
N LEU A 150 -4.68 19.53 17.91
CA LEU A 150 -5.78 19.56 18.88
C LEU A 150 -6.37 20.97 18.95
N ASN A 151 -7.68 21.05 18.74
CA ASN A 151 -8.43 22.30 18.81
C ASN A 151 -8.87 22.62 20.24
N PRO A 152 -8.84 23.88 20.72
CA PRO A 152 -9.18 24.22 22.10
C PRO A 152 -10.65 23.97 22.49
N TYR A 153 -11.56 23.77 21.52
CA TYR A 153 -12.99 23.55 21.78
C TYR A 153 -13.44 22.12 21.48
N LEU A 154 -12.96 21.55 20.38
CA LEU A 154 -13.32 20.19 19.95
C LEU A 154 -12.32 19.14 20.43
N GLY A 155 -11.18 19.57 20.97
CA GLY A 155 -10.05 18.70 21.24
C GLY A 155 -9.53 18.03 19.96
N PRO A 156 -9.17 16.75 20.03
CA PRO A 156 -8.71 15.99 18.86
C PRO A 156 -9.86 15.39 18.04
N ARG A 157 -11.14 15.63 18.38
CA ARG A 157 -12.33 14.99 17.77
C ARG A 157 -12.70 15.57 16.39
N LEU A 158 -11.72 15.73 15.53
CA LEU A 158 -11.89 16.41 14.24
C LEU A 158 -11.35 15.60 13.08
N LYS A 159 -11.91 15.85 11.89
CA LYS A 159 -11.18 15.70 10.63
C LYS A 159 -10.97 17.08 10.04
N SER A 160 -9.92 17.22 9.27
CA SER A 160 -9.67 18.43 8.51
C SER A 160 -9.77 18.16 7.01
N GLY A 161 -9.89 19.25 6.28
CA GLY A 161 -9.56 19.31 4.87
C GLY A 161 -9.21 20.73 4.48
N VAL A 162 -8.56 20.87 3.34
CA VAL A 162 -7.97 22.13 2.90
C VAL A 162 -8.44 22.47 1.49
N VAL A 163 -8.73 23.74 1.24
CA VAL A 163 -8.80 24.28 -0.13
C VAL A 163 -7.60 25.20 -0.34
N THR A 164 -6.77 24.93 -1.34
CA THR A 164 -5.70 25.85 -1.74
C THR A 164 -6.17 26.75 -2.88
N THR A 165 -5.63 27.96 -2.99
CA THR A 165 -6.07 28.95 -3.98
C THR A 165 -5.03 30.05 -4.24
N ASP A 166 -5.16 30.78 -5.36
CA ASP A 166 -4.45 32.04 -5.64
C ASP A 166 -5.24 33.30 -5.19
N LEU A 167 -6.36 33.13 -4.48
CA LEU A 167 -7.09 34.24 -3.86
C LEU A 167 -6.30 34.80 -2.68
N VAL A 168 -5.84 36.04 -2.82
CA VAL A 168 -5.16 36.77 -1.74
C VAL A 168 -6.13 37.06 -0.60
N MET A 169 -5.80 36.57 0.60
CA MET A 169 -6.59 36.72 1.83
C MET A 169 -5.69 37.14 2.98
N GLU A 170 -6.27 37.85 3.95
CA GLU A 170 -5.63 38.05 5.25
C GLU A 170 -5.57 36.71 6.01
N HIS A 171 -4.40 36.39 6.57
CA HIS A 171 -4.16 35.15 7.29
C HIS A 171 -4.44 35.27 8.78
N ASP A 172 -4.87 34.16 9.36
CA ASP A 172 -4.91 33.96 10.81
C ASP A 172 -3.49 33.75 11.36
N LYS A 173 -3.39 33.69 12.69
CA LYS A 173 -2.12 33.47 13.41
C LYS A 173 -2.19 32.18 14.21
N PRO A 174 -1.06 31.47 14.38
CA PRO A 174 -0.95 30.38 15.34
C PRO A 174 -1.42 30.80 16.73
N ILE A 175 -1.98 29.84 17.47
CA ILE A 175 -2.54 30.07 18.81
C ILE A 175 -1.68 29.39 19.89
N ASP A 176 -1.77 29.90 21.11
CA ASP A 176 -1.27 29.27 22.33
C ASP A 176 -2.41 29.27 23.36
N PHE A 177 -2.87 28.09 23.72
CA PHE A 177 -3.88 27.84 24.74
C PHE A 177 -3.36 26.92 25.85
N GLY A 178 -2.04 26.84 26.03
CA GLY A 178 -1.41 26.09 27.11
C GLY A 178 -1.40 24.56 26.89
N LEU A 179 -1.63 24.08 25.67
CA LEU A 179 -1.71 22.65 25.40
C LEU A 179 -0.39 21.94 25.68
N GLN A 180 0.75 22.58 25.40
CA GLN A 180 2.06 21.96 25.57
C GLN A 180 2.27 21.49 27.01
N SER A 181 2.04 22.37 28.00
CA SER A 181 2.11 22.03 29.42
C SER A 181 1.10 20.96 29.83
N PHE A 182 -0.10 20.97 29.22
CA PHE A 182 -1.11 19.96 29.51
C PHE A 182 -0.71 18.57 29.01
N CYS A 183 -0.23 18.47 27.77
CA CYS A 183 0.20 17.23 27.14
C CYS A 183 1.47 16.66 27.79
N GLU A 184 2.37 17.50 28.30
CA GLU A 184 3.54 17.07 29.08
C GLU A 184 3.12 16.26 30.32
N ALA A 185 2.06 16.67 31.01
CA ALA A 185 1.59 16.02 32.24
C ALA A 185 0.64 14.83 32.02
N CYS A 186 -0.26 14.87 31.03
CA CYS A 186 -1.44 13.99 31.02
C CYS A 186 -1.19 12.52 30.63
N LYS A 187 -0.44 12.25 29.56
CA LYS A 187 -0.13 10.92 29.00
C LYS A 187 -1.30 9.94 28.72
N LYS A 188 -2.57 10.32 28.96
CA LYS A 188 -3.74 9.44 28.82
C LYS A 188 -3.90 8.83 27.42
N CYS A 189 -3.70 9.61 26.35
CA CYS A 189 -3.75 9.07 24.99
C CYS A 189 -2.67 8.00 24.71
N ALA A 190 -1.49 8.11 25.33
CA ALA A 190 -0.43 7.11 25.23
C ALA A 190 -0.81 5.82 25.96
N ARG A 191 -1.30 5.96 27.19
CA ARG A 191 -1.78 4.85 28.04
C ARG A 191 -2.93 4.07 27.39
N GLU A 192 -3.85 4.77 26.74
CA GLU A 192 -5.05 4.16 26.17
C GLU A 192 -4.89 3.67 24.73
N CYS A 193 -3.71 3.81 24.12
CA CYS A 193 -3.44 3.40 22.74
C CYS A 193 -3.34 1.87 22.64
N PRO A 194 -4.25 1.17 21.92
CA PRO A 194 -4.23 -0.29 21.85
C PRO A 194 -2.97 -0.88 21.24
N SER A 195 -2.34 -0.15 20.31
CA SER A 195 -1.12 -0.59 19.62
C SER A 195 0.16 -0.08 20.29
N GLY A 196 0.06 0.72 21.36
CA GLY A 196 1.22 1.35 22.00
C GLY A 196 2.02 2.27 21.06
N ALA A 197 1.36 2.92 20.08
CA ALA A 197 2.00 3.75 19.07
C ALA A 197 2.32 5.18 19.54
N ILE A 198 1.71 5.65 20.62
CA ILE A 198 1.84 7.03 21.10
C ILE A 198 2.89 7.10 22.21
N THR A 199 3.82 8.04 22.09
CA THR A 199 4.92 8.20 23.04
C THR A 199 4.46 8.79 24.39
N ALA A 200 4.95 8.19 25.48
CA ALA A 200 4.89 8.71 26.84
C ALA A 200 6.07 9.65 27.17
N GLY A 201 7.02 9.79 26.24
CA GLY A 201 8.25 10.58 26.36
C GLY A 201 8.09 12.08 26.09
N PRO A 202 9.21 12.81 25.99
CA PRO A 202 9.22 14.23 25.67
C PRO A 202 8.89 14.50 24.19
N LYS A 203 8.70 15.79 23.84
CA LYS A 203 8.76 16.21 22.45
C LYS A 203 10.19 16.19 21.95
N LEU A 204 10.37 15.79 20.70
CA LEU A 204 11.67 15.72 20.04
C LEU A 204 11.55 16.26 18.61
N MET A 205 12.70 16.49 17.97
CA MET A 205 12.77 17.03 16.61
C MET A 205 12.63 15.93 15.56
N PHE A 206 11.70 16.11 14.63
CA PHE A 206 11.45 15.24 13.48
C PHE A 206 11.36 16.10 12.21
N ASN A 207 12.14 15.80 11.18
CA ASN A 207 12.13 16.53 9.89
C ASN A 207 12.13 18.08 10.03
N GLY A 208 12.86 18.59 11.03
CA GLY A 208 13.03 20.04 11.24
C GLY A 208 11.96 20.72 12.10
N TYR A 209 10.99 19.98 12.64
CA TYR A 209 9.98 20.51 13.56
C TYR A 209 9.86 19.69 14.85
N GLU A 210 9.35 20.32 15.91
CA GLU A 210 9.18 19.70 17.23
C GLU A 210 7.83 18.97 17.33
N ILE A 211 7.82 17.71 17.77
CA ILE A 211 6.60 16.89 17.87
C ILE A 211 6.73 15.75 18.89
N TRP A 212 5.61 15.29 19.46
CA TRP A 212 5.50 13.95 20.04
C TRP A 212 5.27 12.93 18.93
N LYS A 213 6.34 12.49 18.24
CA LYS A 213 6.17 11.61 17.07
C LYS A 213 5.62 10.24 17.51
N SER A 214 4.49 9.84 16.93
CA SER A 214 3.92 8.51 17.10
C SER A 214 4.55 7.51 16.12
N ASP A 215 4.57 6.23 16.50
CA ASP A 215 4.92 5.11 15.62
C ASP A 215 3.78 4.88 14.61
N SER A 216 3.92 5.49 13.43
CA SER A 216 2.92 5.44 12.37
C SER A 216 2.73 4.04 11.82
N GLN A 217 3.76 3.18 11.84
CA GLN A 217 3.65 1.79 11.40
C GLN A 217 2.72 1.02 12.34
N LYS A 218 2.97 1.05 13.66
CA LYS A 218 2.09 0.38 14.65
C LYS A 218 0.65 0.87 14.56
N CYS A 219 0.46 2.19 14.45
CA CYS A 219 -0.87 2.79 14.34
C CYS A 219 -1.59 2.34 13.06
N ALA A 220 -0.92 2.41 11.90
CA ALA A 220 -1.49 2.00 10.63
C ALA A 220 -1.84 0.51 10.60
N THR A 221 -0.90 -0.36 11.02
CA THR A 221 -1.14 -1.81 11.10
C THR A 221 -2.37 -2.11 11.94
N TYR A 222 -2.44 -1.57 13.16
CA TYR A 222 -3.59 -1.80 14.04
C TYR A 222 -4.92 -1.32 13.43
N ARG A 223 -4.92 -0.14 12.82
CA ARG A 223 -6.12 0.44 12.19
C ARG A 223 -6.61 -0.41 11.01
N ILE A 224 -5.69 -1.02 10.26
CA ILE A 224 -6.03 -1.81 9.07
C ILE A 224 -6.44 -3.24 9.45
N THR A 225 -5.83 -3.83 10.48
CA THR A 225 -5.95 -5.27 10.74
C THR A 225 -6.77 -5.65 11.98
N THR A 226 -7.26 -4.68 12.77
CA THR A 226 -8.10 -4.99 13.94
C THR A 226 -9.39 -5.70 13.51
N LEU A 227 -9.62 -6.90 14.03
CA LEU A 227 -10.81 -7.71 13.70
C LEU A 227 -12.03 -7.36 14.57
N GLY A 228 -11.82 -6.70 15.71
CA GLY A 228 -12.90 -6.35 16.65
C GLY A 228 -13.64 -5.05 16.31
N GLY A 229 -13.39 -4.48 15.13
CA GLY A 229 -13.98 -3.22 14.69
C GLY A 229 -13.43 -2.79 13.32
N ALA A 230 -13.63 -1.52 12.97
CA ALA A 230 -13.16 -0.98 11.70
C ALA A 230 -12.41 0.32 11.93
N MET A 231 -11.09 0.31 11.68
CA MET A 231 -10.16 1.40 12.03
C MET A 231 -10.05 1.66 13.54
N CYS A 232 -9.34 2.72 13.92
CA CYS A 232 -9.20 3.17 15.29
C CYS A 232 -9.06 4.70 15.34
N GLY A 233 -9.67 5.28 16.37
CA GLY A 233 -9.67 6.68 16.79
C GLY A 233 -9.71 6.82 18.31
N ARG A 234 -9.33 5.77 19.06
CA ARG A 234 -9.41 5.73 20.54
C ARG A 234 -8.65 6.84 21.24
N CYS A 235 -7.52 7.27 20.70
CA CYS A 235 -6.75 8.41 21.23
C CYS A 235 -7.56 9.72 21.25
N MET A 236 -8.51 9.89 20.32
CA MET A 236 -9.40 11.06 20.31
C MET A 236 -10.45 10.94 21.41
N LYS A 237 -11.04 9.74 21.56
CA LYS A 237 -12.06 9.46 22.59
C LYS A 237 -11.56 9.71 24.00
N THR A 238 -10.37 9.21 24.32
CA THR A 238 -9.85 9.20 25.70
C THR A 238 -9.13 10.49 26.09
N CYS A 239 -8.96 11.44 25.16
CA CYS A 239 -8.33 12.71 25.45
C CYS A 239 -9.22 13.55 26.40
N PRO A 240 -8.68 14.15 27.48
CA PRO A 240 -9.46 15.05 28.35
C PRO A 240 -10.03 16.28 27.63
N TRP A 241 -9.47 16.63 26.47
CA TRP A 241 -9.97 17.72 25.62
C TRP A 241 -11.09 17.28 24.67
N ASN A 242 -11.53 16.02 24.71
CA ASN A 242 -12.76 15.60 24.02
C ASN A 242 -13.98 16.15 24.78
N LEU A 243 -14.29 17.43 24.55
CA LEU A 243 -15.28 18.19 25.32
C LEU A 243 -16.70 18.03 24.75
N GLU A 244 -17.70 18.03 25.62
CA GLU A 244 -19.12 17.93 25.25
C GLU A 244 -19.61 19.19 24.50
N GLY A 245 -19.03 20.35 24.82
CA GLY A 245 -19.33 21.60 24.13
C GLY A 245 -18.81 22.84 24.85
N VAL A 246 -19.32 24.00 24.42
CA VAL A 246 -18.87 25.30 24.91
C VAL A 246 -19.18 25.50 26.40
N LEU A 247 -20.33 25.02 26.89
CA LEU A 247 -20.78 25.26 28.26
C LEU A 247 -20.43 24.14 29.25
N GLY A 248 -20.65 22.86 28.88
CA GLY A 248 -20.49 21.71 29.79
C GLY A 248 -19.08 21.61 30.40
N ASP A 249 -18.05 21.93 29.60
CA ASP A 249 -16.65 21.86 30.00
C ASP A 249 -15.98 23.24 30.16
N ALA A 250 -16.76 24.31 30.30
CA ALA A 250 -16.22 25.68 30.31
C ALA A 250 -15.17 25.90 31.42
N VAL A 251 -15.43 25.35 32.62
CA VAL A 251 -14.53 25.49 33.79
C VAL A 251 -13.25 24.67 33.60
N PHE A 252 -13.37 23.41 33.15
CA PHE A 252 -12.22 22.57 32.83
C PHE A 252 -11.34 23.24 31.77
N ARG A 253 -11.95 23.68 30.67
CA ARG A 253 -11.25 24.33 29.56
C ARG A 253 -10.56 25.61 30.01
N TRP A 254 -11.24 26.46 30.78
CA TRP A 254 -10.64 27.68 31.32
C TRP A 254 -9.43 27.37 32.21
N ALA A 255 -9.56 26.41 33.14
CA ALA A 255 -8.47 26.03 34.03
C ALA A 255 -7.28 25.46 33.26
N ALA A 256 -7.53 24.55 32.31
CA ALA A 256 -6.50 23.97 31.47
C ALA A 256 -5.77 25.01 30.60
N MET A 257 -6.48 26.04 30.11
CA MET A 257 -5.89 27.09 29.28
C MET A 257 -5.18 28.20 30.06
N LYS A 258 -5.62 28.49 31.29
CA LYS A 258 -5.18 29.68 32.05
C LYS A 258 -4.35 29.36 33.28
N VAL A 259 -4.32 28.11 33.72
CA VAL A 259 -3.61 27.67 34.93
C VAL A 259 -2.75 26.45 34.59
N PRO A 260 -1.56 26.63 34.00
CA PRO A 260 -0.72 25.51 33.52
C PRO A 260 -0.40 24.46 34.59
N GLY A 261 -0.17 24.89 35.83
CA GLY A 261 0.08 24.00 36.98
C GLY A 261 -1.10 23.11 37.36
N SER A 262 -2.30 23.35 36.82
CA SER A 262 -3.48 22.49 37.07
C SER A 262 -3.48 21.21 36.23
N ALA A 263 -2.66 21.11 35.17
CA ALA A 263 -2.71 20.01 34.22
C ALA A 263 -2.61 18.60 34.85
N PRO A 264 -1.68 18.31 35.79
CA PRO A 264 -1.63 16.99 36.43
C PRO A 264 -2.90 16.67 37.24
N ALA A 265 -3.43 17.67 37.95
CA ALA A 265 -4.65 17.51 38.74
C ALA A 265 -5.88 17.31 37.86
N LEU A 266 -5.99 18.05 36.76
CA LEU A 266 -7.07 17.92 35.77
C LEU A 266 -7.02 16.57 35.05
N ALA A 267 -5.84 16.08 34.67
CA ALA A 267 -5.70 14.75 34.08
C ALA A 267 -6.12 13.64 35.05
N LYS A 268 -5.74 13.75 36.34
CA LYS A 268 -6.18 12.80 37.37
C LYS A 268 -7.69 12.88 37.61
N LEU A 269 -8.26 14.08 37.65
CA LEU A 269 -9.70 14.29 37.80
C LEU A 269 -10.48 13.66 36.63
N ASP A 270 -9.98 13.80 35.40
CA ASP A 270 -10.56 13.20 34.21
C ASP A 270 -10.67 11.67 34.32
N ASP A 271 -9.62 11.00 34.83
CA ASP A 271 -9.65 9.57 35.14
C ASP A 271 -10.59 9.21 36.31
N MET A 272 -10.61 10.03 37.37
CA MET A 272 -11.52 9.82 38.52
C MET A 272 -12.99 9.90 38.11
N LEU A 273 -13.31 10.77 37.15
CA LEU A 273 -14.66 10.94 36.59
C LEU A 273 -15.02 9.90 35.53
N ASN A 274 -14.14 8.92 35.25
CA ASN A 274 -14.33 7.92 34.19
C ASN A 274 -14.54 8.53 32.80
N ARG A 275 -14.01 9.74 32.53
CA ARG A 275 -14.14 10.35 31.21
C ARG A 275 -13.37 9.53 30.16
N GLY A 276 -14.01 9.28 29.03
CA GLY A 276 -13.48 8.40 27.98
C GLY A 276 -13.74 6.91 28.20
N ASP A 277 -14.55 6.53 29.20
CA ASP A 277 -15.11 5.17 29.28
C ASP A 277 -16.29 4.99 28.29
N LEU A 278 -16.83 3.78 28.18
CA LEU A 278 -17.99 3.49 27.34
C LEU A 278 -19.29 4.01 27.98
N ASN A 279 -20.06 4.77 27.22
CA ASN A 279 -21.45 5.10 27.57
C ASN A 279 -22.43 4.27 26.73
N PRO A 280 -22.95 3.14 27.25
CA PRO A 280 -23.79 2.23 26.47
C PRO A 280 -25.11 2.88 26.00
N VAL A 281 -25.58 3.93 26.67
CA VAL A 281 -26.78 4.69 26.25
C VAL A 281 -26.55 5.38 24.91
N LYS A 282 -25.29 5.69 24.57
CA LYS A 282 -24.91 6.37 23.34
C LYS A 282 -24.55 5.40 22.20
N LYS A 283 -24.51 4.09 22.46
CA LYS A 283 -24.28 3.07 21.43
C LYS A 283 -25.57 2.83 20.64
N TRP A 284 -25.69 3.49 19.48
CA TRP A 284 -26.90 3.44 18.63
C TRP A 284 -26.75 2.57 17.37
N TRP A 285 -25.54 2.13 17.03
CA TRP A 285 -25.24 1.38 15.81
C TRP A 285 -25.25 -0.15 16.01
N TRP A 286 -25.23 -0.86 14.89
CA TRP A 286 -25.09 -2.32 14.84
C TRP A 286 -23.65 -2.72 14.54
N ASP A 287 -23.24 -3.86 15.09
CA ASP A 287 -21.92 -4.45 14.87
C ASP A 287 -21.98 -5.35 13.63
N LEU A 288 -21.85 -4.73 12.44
CA LEU A 288 -21.99 -5.39 11.14
C LEU A 288 -20.66 -5.37 10.35
N GLU A 289 -20.38 -6.47 9.65
CA GLU A 289 -19.27 -6.59 8.70
C GLU A 289 -19.78 -6.92 7.29
N ILE A 290 -18.99 -6.59 6.27
CA ILE A 290 -19.26 -6.94 4.88
C ILE A 290 -18.63 -8.30 4.62
N GLU A 291 -19.42 -9.29 4.20
CA GLU A 291 -18.91 -10.60 3.78
C GLU A 291 -18.50 -10.59 2.30
N GLU A 292 -17.82 -11.66 1.85
CA GLU A 292 -17.29 -11.77 0.48
C GLU A 292 -18.36 -11.64 -0.62
N ASP A 293 -19.61 -11.99 -0.31
CA ASP A 293 -20.75 -11.84 -1.20
C ASP A 293 -21.30 -10.39 -1.27
N GLY A 294 -20.69 -9.46 -0.53
CA GLY A 294 -21.10 -8.06 -0.40
C GLY A 294 -22.26 -7.83 0.58
N GLY A 295 -22.76 -8.87 1.24
CA GLY A 295 -23.82 -8.77 2.24
C GLY A 295 -23.33 -8.21 3.57
N TYR A 296 -24.16 -7.37 4.21
CA TYR A 296 -23.92 -6.91 5.59
C TYR A 296 -24.50 -7.91 6.58
N ARG A 297 -23.66 -8.47 7.45
CA ARG A 297 -24.08 -9.45 8.48
C ARG A 297 -23.46 -9.12 9.84
N PRO A 298 -24.05 -9.60 10.96
CA PRO A 298 -23.43 -9.46 12.27
C PRO A 298 -22.03 -10.02 12.29
N THR A 299 -21.10 -9.30 12.92
CA THR A 299 -19.71 -9.75 12.97
C THR A 299 -19.57 -11.10 13.68
N LYS A 300 -18.68 -11.94 13.17
CA LYS A 300 -18.28 -13.20 13.83
C LYS A 300 -17.14 -13.00 14.84
N HIS A 301 -16.46 -11.85 14.81
CA HIS A 301 -15.33 -11.54 15.68
C HIS A 301 -15.80 -10.86 16.98
N PRO A 302 -15.11 -11.08 18.12
CA PRO A 302 -15.39 -10.33 19.35
C PRO A 302 -15.24 -8.82 19.13
N VAL A 303 -16.30 -8.06 19.44
CA VAL A 303 -16.31 -6.60 19.30
C VAL A 303 -15.40 -5.96 20.36
N ASN A 304 -14.58 -5.01 19.95
CA ASN A 304 -13.76 -4.21 20.87
C ASN A 304 -14.66 -3.39 21.80
N ALA A 305 -14.56 -3.63 23.11
CA ALA A 305 -15.27 -2.89 24.15
C ALA A 305 -14.30 -2.59 25.31
N ARG A 306 -13.46 -1.57 25.14
CA ARG A 306 -12.35 -1.29 26.07
C ARG A 306 -12.70 -0.27 27.14
N GLY A 307 -12.62 -0.67 28.40
CA GLY A 307 -12.59 0.25 29.55
C GLY A 307 -11.29 1.05 29.66
N LEU A 308 -11.20 1.95 30.64
CA LEU A 308 -9.99 2.73 30.92
C LEU A 308 -8.91 1.90 31.62
N GLN A 309 -7.65 2.06 31.21
CA GLN A 309 -6.50 1.35 31.78
C GLN A 309 -5.82 2.16 32.89
N LYS A 310 -6.54 2.47 33.97
CA LYS A 310 -6.07 3.44 35.00
C LYS A 310 -4.85 2.97 35.79
N ASP A 311 -4.68 1.67 35.92
CA ASP A 311 -3.59 1.05 36.68
C ASP A 311 -2.35 0.78 35.82
N LEU A 312 -2.40 1.09 34.51
CA LEU A 312 -1.26 0.92 33.61
C LEU A 312 -0.22 2.02 33.85
N ASP A 313 0.91 1.66 34.45
CA ASP A 313 2.09 2.51 34.59
C ASP A 313 2.93 2.49 33.29
N LEU A 314 2.62 3.42 32.37
CA LEU A 314 3.32 3.54 31.10
C LEU A 314 4.62 4.34 31.25
N LYS A 315 5.75 3.62 31.19
CA LYS A 315 7.10 4.20 31.25
C LYS A 315 7.66 4.43 29.85
N TYR A 316 8.40 5.52 29.69
CA TYR A 316 8.93 5.91 28.39
C TYR A 316 10.11 5.01 27.97
N GLU A 317 10.97 4.70 28.93
CA GLU A 317 12.12 3.82 28.81
C GLU A 317 11.77 2.39 28.34
N ASP A 318 10.54 1.94 28.59
CA ASP A 318 10.04 0.63 28.19
C ASP A 318 9.42 0.65 26.78
N GLN A 319 9.28 1.82 26.14
CA GLN A 319 8.68 1.94 24.81
C GLN A 319 9.69 1.80 23.69
N THR A 320 9.51 0.79 22.85
CA THR A 320 10.16 0.71 21.54
C THR A 320 9.25 1.30 20.45
N LEU A 321 9.64 2.45 19.91
CA LEU A 321 8.93 3.17 18.86
C LEU A 321 9.83 3.35 17.63
N ALA A 322 9.22 3.34 16.44
CA ALA A 322 9.90 3.60 15.18
C ALA A 322 9.37 4.90 14.53
N VAL A 323 10.24 5.63 13.84
CA VAL A 323 9.88 6.81 13.04
C VAL A 323 10.58 6.80 11.69
N TYR A 324 9.94 7.41 10.69
CA TYR A 324 10.41 7.40 9.31
C TYR A 324 10.65 8.84 8.82
N PRO A 325 11.80 9.46 9.18
CA PRO A 325 12.19 10.76 8.65
C PRO A 325 12.46 10.68 7.14
N ALA A 326 12.67 11.82 6.49
CA ALA A 326 12.81 11.91 5.03
C ALA A 326 13.82 10.90 4.41
N PRO A 327 14.96 10.57 5.02
CA PRO A 327 15.87 9.55 4.48
C PRO A 327 15.33 8.11 4.51
N LEU A 328 14.34 7.82 5.37
CA LEU A 328 13.77 6.48 5.59
C LEU A 328 12.36 6.32 5.01
N VAL A 329 11.77 7.35 4.40
CA VAL A 329 10.43 7.21 3.80
C VAL A 329 10.46 6.33 2.55
N PRO A 330 9.35 5.62 2.25
CA PRO A 330 9.18 4.90 0.99
C PRO A 330 9.41 5.77 -0.25
N HIS A 331 9.71 5.12 -1.38
CA HIS A 331 9.71 5.83 -2.67
C HIS A 331 8.29 6.29 -3.05
N PRO A 332 8.14 7.35 -3.85
CA PRO A 332 6.82 7.92 -4.19
C PRO A 332 6.04 7.09 -5.22
N TYR A 333 6.68 6.10 -5.85
CA TYR A 333 6.07 5.34 -6.93
C TYR A 333 5.00 4.36 -6.43
N PRO A 334 3.92 4.10 -7.21
CA PRO A 334 2.84 3.19 -6.85
C PRO A 334 3.26 1.72 -7.00
N TYR A 335 4.24 1.34 -6.19
CA TYR A 335 4.82 0.02 -6.09
C TYR A 335 5.08 -0.30 -4.61
N PRO A 336 4.96 -1.56 -4.17
CA PRO A 336 5.22 -1.89 -2.78
C PRO A 336 6.65 -1.54 -2.36
N TYR A 337 6.79 -1.00 -1.16
CA TYR A 337 8.07 -0.75 -0.53
C TYR A 337 8.03 -1.26 0.91
N ILE A 338 9.03 -2.06 1.29
CA ILE A 338 9.11 -2.64 2.63
C ILE A 338 9.80 -1.63 3.55
N MET A 339 9.09 -1.25 4.62
CA MET A 339 9.64 -0.33 5.61
C MET A 339 10.68 -1.03 6.48
N ASP A 340 11.84 -0.41 6.65
CA ASP A 340 12.88 -0.87 7.57
C ASP A 340 12.54 -0.41 9.00
N ARG A 341 12.06 -1.35 9.81
CA ARG A 341 11.63 -1.05 11.18
C ARG A 341 12.81 -0.79 12.12
N GLU A 342 13.91 -1.53 12.00
CA GLU A 342 15.09 -1.32 12.86
C GLU A 342 15.71 0.04 12.60
N ALA A 343 15.90 0.41 11.34
CA ALA A 343 16.33 1.77 10.99
C ALA A 343 15.37 2.83 11.54
N GLY A 344 14.06 2.55 11.54
CA GLY A 344 13.07 3.43 12.15
C GLY A 344 13.19 3.56 13.67
N ILE A 345 13.55 2.48 14.38
CA ILE A 345 13.81 2.49 15.83
C ILE A 345 15.08 3.26 16.14
N GLU A 346 16.16 3.01 15.40
CA GLU A 346 17.42 3.75 15.50
C GLU A 346 17.18 5.25 15.26
N ALA A 347 16.40 5.60 14.24
CA ALA A 347 16.03 6.97 13.94
C ALA A 347 15.23 7.63 15.08
N TYR A 348 14.35 6.89 15.76
CA TYR A 348 13.62 7.40 16.92
C TYR A 348 14.56 7.68 18.10
N GLN A 349 15.47 6.75 18.38
CA GLN A 349 16.47 6.90 19.45
C GLN A 349 17.44 8.04 19.18
N ALA A 350 17.75 8.31 17.91
CA ALA A 350 18.63 9.40 17.48
C ALA A 350 17.95 10.78 17.49
N MET A 351 16.65 10.87 17.74
CA MET A 351 15.95 12.15 17.80
C MET A 351 16.47 13.01 18.96
N ILE A 352 16.60 14.31 18.70
CA ILE A 352 17.16 15.29 19.63
C ILE A 352 16.11 16.27 20.15
N THR A 353 16.42 16.96 21.25
CA THR A 353 15.57 18.02 21.78
C THR A 353 15.60 19.26 20.88
N ALA A 354 14.58 20.12 21.00
CA ALA A 354 14.55 21.40 20.30
C ALA A 354 15.70 22.33 20.70
N GLU A 355 16.20 22.23 21.94
CA GLU A 355 17.35 22.98 22.44
C GLU A 355 18.65 22.56 21.73
N GLU A 356 18.91 21.26 21.66
CA GLU A 356 20.09 20.74 20.96
C GLU A 356 20.03 21.05 19.46
N TYR A 357 18.85 20.95 18.84
CA TYR A 357 18.67 21.32 17.44
C TYR A 357 18.99 22.81 17.18
N LYS A 358 18.55 23.72 18.04
CA LYS A 358 18.92 25.15 17.96
C LYS A 358 20.42 25.36 18.17
N ALA A 359 21.04 24.62 19.09
CA ALA A 359 22.48 24.69 19.31
C ALA A 359 23.28 24.23 18.08
N ARG A 360 22.85 23.15 17.40
CA ARG A 360 23.43 22.67 16.13
C ARG A 360 23.35 23.73 15.03
N LEU A 361 22.17 24.31 14.83
CA LEU A 361 21.98 25.39 13.85
C LEU A 361 22.89 26.59 14.13
N ALA A 362 23.06 26.98 15.41
CA ALA A 362 23.96 28.06 15.80
C ALA A 362 25.44 27.75 15.51
N ARG A 363 25.83 26.47 15.45
CA ARG A 363 27.16 26.01 15.05
C ARG A 363 27.33 25.85 13.53
N GLY A 364 26.29 26.11 12.74
CA GLY A 364 26.28 25.90 11.29
C GLY A 364 26.03 24.44 10.87
N GLU A 365 25.73 23.55 11.82
CA GLU A 365 25.32 22.18 11.53
C GLU A 365 23.86 22.19 11.09
N THR A 366 23.61 22.01 9.79
CA THR A 366 22.24 21.91 9.25
C THR A 366 21.87 20.45 9.08
N PRO A 367 20.91 19.90 9.85
CA PRO A 367 20.48 18.52 9.67
C PRO A 367 19.83 18.34 8.29
N THR A 368 20.19 17.26 7.61
CA THR A 368 19.65 16.95 6.28
C THR A 368 18.24 16.38 6.40
N HIS A 369 17.23 17.17 6.03
CA HIS A 369 15.82 16.74 5.94
C HIS A 369 15.44 16.38 4.50
N GLN A 370 16.34 15.71 3.78
CA GLN A 370 16.14 15.38 2.38
C GLN A 370 15.78 13.92 2.22
N THR A 371 14.93 13.65 1.24
CA THR A 371 14.70 12.29 0.76
C THR A 371 15.96 11.77 0.08
N ARG A 372 16.16 10.46 0.13
CA ARG A 372 17.18 9.82 -0.71
C ARG A 372 16.81 9.94 -2.19
N ASP A 373 17.81 9.81 -3.05
CA ASP A 373 17.58 9.60 -4.48
C ASP A 373 16.91 8.23 -4.67
N TYR A 374 15.75 8.20 -5.32
CA TYR A 374 14.97 6.99 -5.55
C TYR A 374 15.34 6.31 -6.87
N GLY A 375 16.17 6.94 -7.70
CA GLY A 375 16.46 6.48 -9.05
C GLY A 375 15.20 6.44 -9.93
N ASP A 376 15.26 5.63 -10.99
CA ASP A 376 14.15 5.44 -11.91
C ASP A 376 12.96 4.75 -11.25
N SER A 377 11.75 5.10 -11.71
CA SER A 377 10.55 4.40 -11.27
C SER A 377 10.64 2.89 -11.52
N PRO A 378 10.29 2.04 -10.53
CA PRO A 378 10.23 0.59 -10.70
C PRO A 378 9.02 0.16 -11.55
N VAL A 379 8.09 1.09 -11.82
CA VAL A 379 6.86 0.86 -12.58
C VAL A 379 6.79 1.74 -13.82
N LEU A 380 6.12 1.23 -14.82
CA LEU A 380 5.74 1.92 -16.04
C LEU A 380 4.26 2.25 -15.95
N ARG A 381 3.91 3.49 -16.29
CA ARG A 381 2.52 3.89 -16.45
C ARG A 381 2.12 3.64 -17.90
N VAL A 382 1.15 2.75 -18.11
CA VAL A 382 0.70 2.35 -19.44
C VAL A 382 -0.81 2.56 -19.58
N GLU A 383 -1.28 2.65 -20.81
CA GLU A 383 -2.70 2.70 -21.17
C GLU A 383 -3.12 1.36 -21.79
N ILE A 384 -4.24 0.79 -21.32
CA ILE A 384 -4.89 -0.35 -21.98
C ILE A 384 -5.44 0.12 -23.33
N THR A 385 -4.88 -0.35 -24.44
CA THR A 385 -5.36 -0.04 -25.79
C THR A 385 -6.38 -1.03 -26.29
N LYS A 386 -6.39 -2.24 -25.74
CA LYS A 386 -7.34 -3.28 -26.09
C LYS A 386 -7.59 -4.20 -24.90
N ALA A 387 -8.85 -4.57 -24.68
CA ALA A 387 -9.26 -5.64 -23.79
C ALA A 387 -10.15 -6.60 -24.61
N ASP A 388 -9.56 -7.69 -25.10
CA ASP A 388 -10.17 -8.61 -26.06
C ASP A 388 -10.62 -9.89 -25.34
N GLU A 389 -11.93 -10.12 -25.26
CA GLU A 389 -12.51 -11.32 -24.66
C GLU A 389 -12.33 -12.52 -25.60
N MET A 390 -11.21 -13.23 -25.47
CA MET A 390 -10.81 -14.33 -26.34
C MET A 390 -11.66 -15.58 -26.15
N ALA A 391 -12.08 -15.83 -24.91
CA ALA A 391 -12.90 -16.96 -24.49
C ALA A 391 -13.66 -16.57 -23.21
N ALA A 392 -14.62 -17.40 -22.78
CA ALA A 392 -15.54 -17.07 -21.67
C ALA A 392 -14.86 -16.63 -20.35
N GLN A 393 -13.60 -17.01 -20.11
CA GLN A 393 -12.82 -16.64 -18.93
C GLN A 393 -11.44 -16.08 -19.28
N VAL A 394 -11.10 -15.88 -20.55
CA VAL A 394 -9.76 -15.41 -20.96
C VAL A 394 -9.87 -14.10 -21.69
N THR A 395 -9.23 -13.07 -21.14
CA THR A 395 -9.14 -11.74 -21.76
C THR A 395 -7.69 -11.42 -22.08
N LYS A 396 -7.43 -11.00 -23.31
CA LYS A 396 -6.14 -10.51 -23.78
C LYS A 396 -6.10 -9.00 -23.65
N TYR A 397 -5.06 -8.48 -23.01
CA TYR A 397 -4.87 -7.03 -22.84
C TYR A 397 -3.66 -6.58 -23.64
N GLU A 398 -3.82 -5.50 -24.40
CA GLU A 398 -2.73 -4.78 -25.04
C GLU A 398 -2.53 -3.43 -24.33
N MET A 399 -1.27 -3.06 -24.15
CA MET A 399 -0.87 -1.89 -23.37
C MET A 399 0.22 -1.12 -24.10
N ARG A 400 0.16 0.22 -24.07
CA ARG A 400 1.20 1.09 -24.62
C ARG A 400 1.65 2.16 -23.63
N SER A 401 2.78 2.79 -23.90
CA SER A 401 3.21 4.00 -23.20
C SER A 401 2.20 5.15 -23.39
N LEU A 402 2.08 6.03 -22.39
CA LEU A 402 1.11 7.14 -22.47
C LEU A 402 1.46 8.18 -23.53
N ASP A 403 2.73 8.31 -23.90
CA ASP A 403 3.25 9.26 -24.88
C ASP A 403 3.45 8.63 -26.28
N GLY A 404 3.18 7.33 -26.41
CA GLY A 404 3.35 6.58 -27.66
C GLY A 404 4.79 6.20 -27.99
N SER A 405 5.74 6.42 -27.08
CA SER A 405 7.12 5.95 -27.20
C SER A 405 7.24 4.42 -27.06
N ASP A 406 8.34 3.86 -27.53
CA ASP A 406 8.63 2.44 -27.36
C ASP A 406 8.78 2.06 -25.89
N LEU A 407 8.10 0.99 -25.48
CA LEU A 407 8.26 0.38 -24.17
C LEU A 407 9.66 -0.23 -24.01
N PRO A 408 10.11 -0.47 -22.77
CA PRO A 408 11.38 -1.15 -22.52
C PRO A 408 11.48 -2.51 -23.19
N GLU A 409 12.70 -2.90 -23.54
CA GLU A 409 12.99 -4.22 -24.09
C GLU A 409 12.69 -5.32 -23.08
N TRP A 410 12.29 -6.49 -23.58
CA TRP A 410 11.99 -7.66 -22.77
C TRP A 410 12.33 -8.94 -23.52
N GLU A 411 12.50 -10.02 -22.77
CA GLU A 411 12.86 -11.34 -23.30
C GLU A 411 11.67 -12.30 -23.23
N ALA A 412 11.59 -13.23 -24.18
CA ALA A 412 10.58 -14.28 -24.14
C ALA A 412 10.64 -15.06 -22.81
N GLY A 413 9.46 -15.33 -22.23
CA GLY A 413 9.32 -15.90 -20.88
C GLY A 413 9.17 -14.87 -19.77
N ALA A 414 9.34 -13.56 -20.05
CA ALA A 414 9.11 -12.53 -19.05
C ALA A 414 7.62 -12.37 -18.67
N HIS A 415 7.39 -11.85 -17.47
CA HIS A 415 6.09 -11.44 -16.96
C HIS A 415 6.10 -9.97 -16.50
N LEU A 416 4.90 -9.43 -16.32
CA LEU A 416 4.67 -8.13 -15.70
C LEU A 416 3.98 -8.31 -14.34
N ASP A 417 4.37 -7.49 -13.38
CA ASP A 417 3.65 -7.34 -12.13
C ASP A 417 2.63 -6.22 -12.25
N ILE A 418 1.38 -6.53 -11.91
CA ILE A 418 0.27 -5.60 -12.01
C ILE A 418 -0.36 -5.42 -10.65
N VAL A 419 -0.37 -4.18 -10.16
CA VAL A 419 -1.17 -3.76 -9.00
C VAL A 419 -2.60 -3.58 -9.48
N VAL A 420 -3.44 -4.61 -9.34
CA VAL A 420 -4.87 -4.55 -9.67
C VAL A 420 -5.62 -3.70 -8.64
N ALA A 421 -5.24 -3.86 -7.37
CA ALA A 421 -5.64 -3.08 -6.20
C ALA A 421 -4.49 -3.14 -5.17
N PRO A 422 -4.45 -2.28 -4.13
CA PRO A 422 -3.39 -2.31 -3.11
C PRO A 422 -3.10 -3.70 -2.52
N GLU A 423 -4.11 -4.55 -2.39
CA GLU A 423 -4.05 -5.93 -1.90
C GLU A 423 -3.74 -6.98 -2.99
N PHE A 424 -3.81 -6.61 -4.27
CA PHE A 424 -3.69 -7.52 -5.40
C PHE A 424 -2.55 -7.12 -6.34
N LEU A 425 -1.34 -7.51 -5.98
CA LEU A 425 -0.21 -7.59 -6.91
C LEU A 425 -0.21 -8.97 -7.58
N ARG A 426 -0.32 -9.03 -8.91
CA ARG A 426 -0.38 -10.29 -9.69
C ARG A 426 0.60 -10.28 -10.84
N GLN A 427 1.10 -11.46 -11.16
CA GLN A 427 2.03 -11.71 -12.26
C GLN A 427 1.26 -12.23 -13.47
N TYR A 428 1.54 -11.69 -14.64
CA TYR A 428 0.99 -12.19 -15.89
C TYR A 428 2.10 -12.29 -16.93
N SER A 429 2.33 -13.51 -17.44
CA SER A 429 3.32 -13.76 -18.48
C SER A 429 2.96 -12.97 -19.73
N MET A 430 3.98 -12.37 -20.34
CA MET A 430 3.85 -11.62 -21.57
C MET A 430 3.67 -12.59 -22.73
N SER A 431 2.76 -12.24 -23.64
CA SER A 431 2.29 -13.10 -24.75
C SER A 431 2.50 -12.48 -26.13
N GLY A 432 2.99 -11.24 -26.19
CA GLY A 432 3.26 -10.54 -27.45
C GLY A 432 4.60 -10.94 -28.07
N ASP A 433 4.94 -10.26 -29.17
CA ASP A 433 6.25 -10.36 -29.80
C ASP A 433 7.27 -9.48 -29.05
N PRO A 434 8.36 -10.04 -28.49
CA PRO A 434 9.40 -9.24 -27.84
C PRO A 434 10.05 -8.16 -28.72
N ALA A 435 10.01 -8.32 -30.05
CA ALA A 435 10.52 -7.32 -30.99
C ALA A 435 9.57 -6.14 -31.21
N ASP A 436 8.27 -6.28 -30.89
CA ASP A 436 7.29 -5.20 -30.98
C ASP A 436 7.29 -4.39 -29.69
N ARG A 437 8.07 -3.31 -29.66
CA ARG A 437 8.17 -2.41 -28.51
C ARG A 437 7.06 -1.38 -28.44
N SER A 438 6.17 -1.32 -29.45
CA SER A 438 5.05 -0.38 -29.44
C SER A 438 3.96 -0.75 -28.42
N ARG A 439 3.96 -2.01 -27.96
CA ARG A 439 2.97 -2.53 -27.01
C ARG A 439 3.49 -3.71 -26.19
N TYR A 440 2.95 -3.86 -24.98
CA TYR A 440 2.99 -5.10 -24.22
C TYR A 440 1.66 -5.83 -24.34
N GLN A 441 1.68 -7.16 -24.26
CA GLN A 441 0.48 -7.99 -24.32
C GLN A 441 0.50 -9.07 -23.24
N ILE A 442 -0.61 -9.23 -22.53
CA ILE A 442 -0.82 -10.30 -21.52
C ILE A 442 -2.14 -11.02 -21.74
N GLY A 443 -2.23 -12.26 -21.28
CA GLY A 443 -3.47 -13.03 -21.22
C GLY A 443 -3.85 -13.34 -19.78
N VAL A 444 -5.09 -13.03 -19.40
CA VAL A 444 -5.58 -13.21 -18.03
C VAL A 444 -6.74 -14.20 -18.00
N LEU A 445 -6.54 -15.32 -17.32
CA LEU A 445 -7.62 -16.24 -16.96
C LEU A 445 -8.35 -15.73 -15.71
N ARG A 446 -9.68 -15.66 -15.77
CA ARG A 446 -10.54 -15.35 -14.62
C ARG A 446 -10.69 -16.59 -13.73
N GLU A 447 -10.38 -16.44 -12.45
CA GLU A 447 -10.54 -17.49 -11.45
C GLU A 447 -11.63 -17.09 -10.45
N ASP A 448 -12.83 -17.63 -10.63
CA ASP A 448 -14.00 -17.26 -9.82
C ASP A 448 -13.90 -17.73 -8.35
N GLN A 449 -13.08 -18.76 -8.07
CA GLN A 449 -12.81 -19.29 -6.72
C GLN A 449 -11.42 -18.86 -6.18
N GLY A 450 -10.75 -17.94 -6.86
CA GLY A 450 -9.43 -17.44 -6.46
C GLY A 450 -9.51 -16.32 -5.41
N ARG A 451 -8.37 -15.70 -5.09
CA ARG A 451 -8.27 -14.55 -4.16
C ARG A 451 -8.91 -13.24 -4.68
N GLY A 452 -9.72 -13.26 -5.73
CA GLY A 452 -10.42 -12.09 -6.29
C GLY A 452 -9.64 -11.20 -7.28
N GLY A 453 -8.31 -11.29 -7.33
CA GLY A 453 -7.47 -10.43 -8.18
C GLY A 453 -7.78 -10.49 -9.69
N SER A 454 -7.90 -11.70 -10.26
CA SER A 454 -8.21 -11.89 -11.68
C SER A 454 -9.65 -11.47 -12.03
N ALA A 455 -10.60 -11.75 -11.14
CA ALA A 455 -11.99 -11.31 -11.31
C ALA A 455 -12.12 -9.77 -11.27
N LEU A 456 -11.38 -9.12 -10.37
CA LEU A 456 -11.33 -7.66 -10.30
C LEU A 456 -10.70 -7.05 -11.55
N LEU A 457 -9.60 -7.63 -12.05
CA LEU A 457 -8.93 -7.19 -13.27
C LEU A 457 -9.92 -7.24 -14.45
N HIS A 458 -10.59 -8.37 -14.67
CA HIS A 458 -11.62 -8.53 -15.69
C HIS A 458 -12.75 -7.49 -15.58
N ARG A 459 -13.12 -7.10 -14.35
CA ARG A 459 -14.19 -6.12 -14.12
C ARG A 459 -13.77 -4.68 -14.39
N ILE A 460 -12.53 -4.30 -14.08
CA ILE A 460 -12.12 -2.88 -14.05
C ILE A 460 -11.16 -2.49 -15.17
N PHE A 461 -10.46 -3.44 -15.80
CA PHE A 461 -9.53 -3.17 -16.90
C PHE A 461 -10.31 -3.14 -18.21
N ALA A 462 -10.41 -1.95 -18.77
CA ALA A 462 -11.06 -1.68 -20.05
C ALA A 462 -10.17 -0.73 -20.87
N GLU A 463 -10.45 -0.64 -22.17
CA GLU A 463 -9.77 0.28 -23.09
C GLU A 463 -9.76 1.72 -22.54
N GLY A 464 -8.63 2.42 -22.70
CA GLY A 464 -8.38 3.77 -22.20
C GLY A 464 -8.00 3.84 -20.71
N ARG A 465 -8.07 2.73 -19.97
CA ARG A 465 -7.66 2.71 -18.55
C ARG A 465 -6.14 2.86 -18.45
N LYS A 466 -5.69 3.75 -17.57
CA LYS A 466 -4.28 3.88 -17.19
C LYS A 466 -3.97 2.94 -16.03
N VAL A 467 -2.89 2.19 -16.13
CA VAL A 467 -2.45 1.20 -15.13
C VAL A 467 -0.96 1.31 -14.89
N PHE A 468 -0.51 0.83 -13.73
CA PHE A 468 0.90 0.71 -13.40
C PHE A 468 1.30 -0.76 -13.52
N VAL A 469 2.37 -1.02 -14.27
CA VAL A 469 2.97 -2.35 -14.43
C VAL A 469 4.44 -2.28 -14.04
N SER A 470 5.03 -3.35 -13.54
CA SER A 470 6.48 -3.39 -13.33
C SER A 470 7.23 -3.26 -14.67
N LYS A 471 8.54 -3.03 -14.59
CA LYS A 471 9.42 -3.42 -15.69
C LYS A 471 9.33 -4.95 -15.90
N PRO A 472 9.56 -5.46 -17.12
CA PRO A 472 9.55 -6.90 -17.40
C PRO A 472 10.54 -7.67 -16.52
N ILE A 473 10.09 -8.79 -15.94
CA ILE A 473 10.90 -9.68 -15.10
C ILE A 473 10.89 -11.07 -15.74
N ASN A 474 12.06 -11.69 -15.91
CA ASN A 474 12.16 -13.02 -16.51
C ASN A 474 12.69 -14.05 -15.52
N HIS A 475 11.87 -15.06 -15.22
CA HIS A 475 12.25 -16.25 -14.45
C HIS A 475 12.16 -17.53 -15.27
N PHE A 476 11.80 -17.39 -16.55
CA PHE A 476 11.60 -18.50 -17.48
C PHE A 476 12.33 -18.24 -18.81
N PRO A 477 13.65 -17.99 -18.77
CA PRO A 477 14.39 -17.55 -19.94
C PRO A 477 14.47 -18.62 -21.03
N LEU A 478 14.42 -18.16 -22.29
CA LEU A 478 14.55 -19.00 -23.46
C LEU A 478 16.04 -19.25 -23.81
N HIS A 479 16.38 -20.52 -24.05
CA HIS A 479 17.66 -20.92 -24.63
C HIS A 479 17.59 -20.76 -26.16
N GLU A 480 18.16 -19.66 -26.66
CA GLU A 480 17.99 -19.23 -28.06
C GLU A 480 18.80 -20.06 -29.07
N ASP A 481 19.87 -20.73 -28.65
CA ASP A 481 20.77 -21.49 -29.51
C ASP A 481 20.43 -23.00 -29.61
N ALA A 482 19.27 -23.40 -29.09
CA ALA A 482 18.85 -24.79 -29.09
C ALA A 482 18.59 -25.31 -30.52
N PRO A 483 19.14 -26.47 -30.92
CA PRO A 483 18.88 -27.05 -32.24
C PRO A 483 17.44 -27.53 -32.44
N MET A 484 16.69 -27.68 -31.34
CA MET A 484 15.25 -27.94 -31.35
C MET A 484 14.63 -27.53 -30.01
N THR A 485 13.55 -26.75 -30.06
CA THR A 485 12.79 -26.36 -28.86
C THR A 485 11.34 -26.85 -28.92
N TYR A 486 10.91 -27.57 -27.89
CA TYR A 486 9.51 -28.00 -27.74
C TYR A 486 8.79 -27.06 -26.77
N LEU A 487 7.77 -26.35 -27.24
CA LEU A 487 6.96 -25.41 -26.46
C LEU A 487 5.60 -26.04 -26.13
N MET A 488 5.38 -26.45 -24.88
CA MET A 488 4.21 -27.23 -24.46
C MET A 488 3.27 -26.36 -23.60
N GLY A 489 2.27 -25.74 -24.22
CA GLY A 489 1.30 -24.87 -23.52
C GLY A 489 0.01 -25.59 -23.15
N GLY A 490 -0.43 -25.49 -21.90
CA GLY A 490 -1.70 -26.02 -21.40
C GLY A 490 -2.63 -24.91 -20.89
N GLY A 491 -3.81 -24.77 -21.48
CA GLY A 491 -4.80 -23.75 -21.05
C GLY A 491 -4.28 -22.32 -21.20
N ILE A 492 -4.22 -21.54 -20.12
CA ILE A 492 -3.66 -20.18 -20.16
C ILE A 492 -2.12 -20.17 -20.16
N GLY A 493 -1.45 -21.28 -19.80
CA GLY A 493 0.01 -21.42 -19.88
C GLY A 493 0.59 -21.38 -21.30
N ILE A 494 -0.27 -21.16 -22.31
CA ILE A 494 0.14 -20.84 -23.68
C ILE A 494 0.83 -19.49 -23.80
N THR A 495 0.57 -18.54 -22.88
CA THR A 495 1.06 -17.15 -22.99
C THR A 495 2.59 -17.02 -23.10
N PRO A 496 3.43 -17.59 -22.21
CA PRO A 496 4.88 -17.52 -22.37
C PRO A 496 5.37 -18.28 -23.61
N MET A 497 4.66 -19.35 -24.01
CA MET A 497 5.01 -20.14 -25.20
C MET A 497 4.85 -19.34 -26.49
N ILE A 498 3.84 -18.47 -26.57
CA ILE A 498 3.64 -17.59 -27.74
C ILE A 498 4.83 -16.63 -27.89
N ALA A 499 5.24 -15.98 -26.80
CA ALA A 499 6.40 -15.08 -26.81
C ALA A 499 7.69 -15.81 -27.23
N MET A 500 7.89 -17.04 -26.74
CA MET A 500 9.02 -17.88 -27.16
C MET A 500 8.93 -18.26 -28.65
N GLY A 501 7.74 -18.58 -29.16
CA GLY A 501 7.51 -18.86 -30.57
C GLY A 501 7.85 -17.68 -31.48
N HIS A 502 7.46 -16.46 -31.10
CA HIS A 502 7.87 -15.24 -31.80
C HIS A 502 9.39 -15.09 -31.86
N ARG A 503 10.06 -15.26 -30.73
CA ARG A 503 11.52 -15.11 -30.65
C ARG A 503 12.27 -16.15 -31.47
N LEU A 504 11.89 -17.43 -31.37
CA LEU A 504 12.53 -18.50 -32.13
C LEU A 504 12.30 -18.34 -33.64
N HIS A 505 11.10 -17.92 -34.05
CA HIS A 505 10.82 -17.64 -35.45
C HIS A 505 11.69 -16.49 -35.98
N LEU A 506 11.82 -15.39 -35.23
CA LEU A 506 12.66 -14.26 -35.61
C LEU A 506 14.13 -14.66 -35.77
N LEU A 507 14.62 -15.58 -34.94
CA LEU A 507 15.98 -16.13 -35.01
C LEU A 507 16.16 -17.22 -36.08
N GLY A 508 15.06 -17.71 -36.69
CA GLY A 508 15.09 -18.83 -37.62
C GLY A 508 15.42 -20.18 -36.96
N GLN A 509 15.20 -20.31 -35.65
CA GLN A 509 15.52 -21.52 -34.89
C GLN A 509 14.41 -22.57 -34.99
N PRO A 510 14.73 -23.88 -35.04
CA PRO A 510 13.72 -24.93 -35.11
C PRO A 510 12.93 -25.06 -33.80
N PHE A 511 11.59 -25.06 -33.91
CA PHE A 511 10.72 -25.29 -32.75
C PHE A 511 9.39 -25.94 -33.13
N ALA A 512 8.73 -26.55 -32.14
CA ALA A 512 7.38 -27.05 -32.26
C ALA A 512 6.54 -26.58 -31.07
N LEU A 513 5.42 -25.91 -31.34
CA LEU A 513 4.49 -25.46 -30.32
C LEU A 513 3.27 -26.40 -30.26
N HIS A 514 3.01 -26.96 -29.09
CA HIS A 514 1.85 -27.81 -28.83
C HIS A 514 0.93 -27.12 -27.84
N TYR A 515 -0.27 -26.75 -28.29
CA TYR A 515 -1.28 -26.10 -27.45
C TYR A 515 -2.40 -27.06 -27.07
N SER A 516 -2.51 -27.37 -25.79
CA SER A 516 -3.49 -28.30 -25.24
C SER A 516 -4.59 -27.59 -24.46
N GLY A 517 -5.85 -27.99 -24.66
CA GLY A 517 -6.98 -27.44 -23.90
C GLY A 517 -8.22 -28.34 -23.89
N ARG A 518 -9.22 -27.95 -23.09
CA ARG A 518 -10.44 -28.74 -22.91
C ARG A 518 -11.38 -28.65 -24.12
N SER A 519 -11.66 -27.43 -24.57
CA SER A 519 -12.59 -27.12 -25.66
C SER A 519 -12.18 -25.81 -26.34
N ARG A 520 -12.57 -25.61 -27.60
CA ARG A 520 -12.32 -24.33 -28.30
C ARG A 520 -12.88 -23.12 -27.54
N ALA A 521 -14.08 -23.25 -26.98
CA ALA A 521 -14.75 -22.18 -26.22
C ALA A 521 -14.02 -21.75 -24.94
N SER A 522 -13.08 -22.56 -24.44
CA SER A 522 -12.28 -22.28 -23.23
C SER A 522 -10.82 -21.96 -23.54
N MET A 523 -10.39 -22.03 -24.80
CA MET A 523 -9.01 -21.79 -25.23
C MET A 523 -8.90 -20.37 -25.79
N GLY A 524 -8.06 -19.53 -25.17
CA GLY A 524 -7.70 -18.24 -25.75
C GLY A 524 -6.71 -18.39 -26.90
N TYR A 525 -6.45 -17.31 -27.64
CA TYR A 525 -5.40 -17.23 -28.68
C TYR A 525 -5.52 -18.18 -29.87
N LEU A 526 -6.64 -18.90 -30.05
CA LEU A 526 -6.81 -19.78 -31.22
C LEU A 526 -6.72 -19.01 -32.55
N ASP A 527 -7.40 -17.87 -32.63
CA ASP A 527 -7.38 -17.02 -33.82
C ASP A 527 -6.02 -16.32 -33.98
N ASP A 528 -5.39 -15.86 -32.89
CA ASP A 528 -4.03 -15.30 -32.93
C ASP A 528 -3.02 -16.31 -33.49
N LEU A 529 -2.98 -17.53 -32.93
CA LEU A 529 -2.05 -18.59 -33.33
C LEU A 529 -2.27 -19.07 -34.77
N ALA A 530 -3.48 -18.95 -35.31
CA ALA A 530 -3.74 -19.26 -36.72
C ALA A 530 -3.18 -18.21 -37.69
N ASN A 531 -2.90 -16.99 -37.20
CA ASN A 531 -2.48 -15.85 -38.01
C ASN A 531 -1.02 -15.41 -37.79
N VAL A 532 -0.28 -16.04 -36.85
CA VAL A 532 1.16 -15.77 -36.69
C VAL A 532 1.97 -16.31 -37.88
N PRO A 533 3.10 -15.68 -38.26
CA PRO A 533 3.93 -16.14 -39.38
C PRO A 533 4.49 -17.56 -39.25
N TRP A 534 4.46 -18.11 -38.03
CA TRP A 534 4.95 -19.44 -37.68
C TRP A 534 3.82 -20.43 -37.34
N ALA A 535 2.60 -20.18 -37.84
CA ALA A 535 1.43 -21.03 -37.57
C ALA A 535 1.64 -22.51 -37.95
N ASP A 536 2.49 -22.78 -38.95
CA ASP A 536 2.85 -24.15 -39.37
C ASP A 536 3.60 -24.94 -38.28
N ASN A 537 4.19 -24.26 -37.28
CA ASN A 537 4.84 -24.89 -36.13
C ASN A 537 3.86 -25.18 -34.98
N VAL A 538 2.57 -24.84 -35.12
CA VAL A 538 1.55 -24.97 -34.07
C VAL A 538 0.71 -26.23 -34.28
N THR A 539 0.63 -27.07 -33.25
CA THR A 539 -0.30 -28.21 -33.20
C THR A 539 -1.28 -28.08 -32.05
N LEU A 540 -2.58 -28.13 -32.34
CA LEU A 540 -3.65 -28.05 -31.36
C LEU A 540 -4.06 -29.44 -30.84
N HIS A 541 -4.30 -29.55 -29.53
CA HIS A 541 -4.79 -30.76 -28.86
C HIS A 541 -6.02 -30.42 -28.02
N ILE A 542 -7.21 -30.71 -28.55
CA ILE A 542 -8.49 -30.29 -27.98
C ILE A 542 -9.24 -31.50 -27.45
N SER A 543 -9.39 -31.54 -26.13
CA SER A 543 -9.83 -32.76 -25.45
C SER A 543 -11.26 -33.18 -25.79
N ALA A 544 -12.16 -32.21 -25.95
CA ALA A 544 -13.56 -32.42 -26.36
C ALA A 544 -13.71 -32.87 -27.82
N GLU A 545 -12.69 -32.67 -28.66
CA GLU A 545 -12.66 -33.14 -30.05
C GLU A 545 -12.00 -34.52 -30.17
N GLY A 546 -11.72 -35.18 -29.04
CA GLY A 546 -11.12 -36.52 -29.01
C GLY A 546 -9.61 -36.55 -29.27
N THR A 547 -8.94 -35.41 -29.39
CA THR A 547 -7.48 -35.33 -29.56
C THR A 547 -6.78 -35.14 -28.20
N ARG A 548 -5.51 -35.57 -28.12
CA ARG A 548 -4.61 -35.40 -26.98
C ARG A 548 -3.18 -35.30 -27.48
N ALA A 549 -2.35 -34.53 -26.78
CA ALA A 549 -0.91 -34.51 -27.01
C ALA A 549 -0.32 -35.87 -26.60
N GLU A 550 0.08 -36.69 -27.57
CA GLU A 550 0.86 -37.90 -27.31
C GLU A 550 2.32 -37.53 -27.00
N ILE A 551 2.57 -36.99 -25.80
CA ILE A 551 3.83 -36.34 -25.40
C ILE A 551 5.05 -37.22 -25.71
N SER A 552 5.00 -38.51 -25.40
CA SER A 552 6.10 -39.46 -25.66
C SER A 552 6.40 -39.72 -27.15
N ARG A 553 5.49 -39.35 -28.06
CA ARG A 553 5.73 -39.40 -29.52
C ARG A 553 6.22 -38.06 -30.06
N ILE A 554 5.75 -36.97 -29.45
CA ILE A 554 6.13 -35.59 -29.79
C ILE A 554 7.59 -35.33 -29.40
N LEU A 555 7.95 -35.60 -28.15
CA LEU A 555 9.28 -35.31 -27.64
C LEU A 555 10.30 -36.32 -28.20
N ARG A 556 11.26 -35.79 -28.95
CA ARG A 556 12.42 -36.54 -29.44
C ARG A 556 13.68 -35.85 -28.96
N TRP A 557 14.47 -36.58 -28.19
CA TRP A 557 15.77 -36.09 -27.74
C TRP A 557 16.74 -36.04 -28.91
N SER A 558 17.44 -34.92 -29.00
CA SER A 558 18.68 -34.73 -29.75
C SER A 558 19.60 -33.87 -28.87
N GLU A 559 20.91 -33.99 -29.06
CA GLU A 559 21.87 -33.21 -28.28
C GLU A 559 21.54 -31.71 -28.32
N GLY A 560 21.43 -31.09 -27.14
CA GLY A 560 21.07 -29.68 -27.00
C GLY A 560 19.58 -29.34 -27.13
N ALA A 561 18.67 -30.28 -27.38
CA ALA A 561 17.24 -29.96 -27.48
C ALA A 561 16.65 -29.54 -26.13
N HIS A 562 15.73 -28.57 -26.13
CA HIS A 562 15.08 -28.07 -24.91
C HIS A 562 13.57 -28.31 -24.94
N VAL A 563 12.97 -28.53 -23.77
CA VAL A 563 11.51 -28.58 -23.59
C VAL A 563 11.08 -27.56 -22.56
N TYR A 564 10.05 -26.81 -22.91
CA TYR A 564 9.40 -25.80 -22.07
C TYR A 564 7.94 -26.17 -21.87
N THR A 565 7.43 -26.02 -20.66
CA THR A 565 6.00 -26.27 -20.38
C THR A 565 5.42 -25.29 -19.38
N CYS A 566 4.17 -24.92 -19.58
CA CYS A 566 3.39 -24.15 -18.62
C CYS A 566 1.91 -24.53 -18.75
N GLY A 567 1.23 -24.68 -17.61
CA GLY A 567 -0.18 -25.05 -17.56
C GLY A 567 -0.61 -25.59 -16.21
N ALA A 568 -1.65 -26.42 -16.18
CA ALA A 568 -2.04 -27.13 -14.96
C ALA A 568 -0.96 -28.15 -14.55
N GLU A 569 -0.78 -28.37 -13.25
CA GLU A 569 0.24 -29.28 -12.70
C GLU A 569 0.23 -30.67 -13.38
N PRO A 570 -0.92 -31.36 -13.54
CA PRO A 570 -0.90 -32.71 -14.12
C PRO A 570 -0.40 -32.73 -15.56
N TYR A 571 -0.64 -31.65 -16.31
CA TYR A 571 -0.15 -31.49 -17.67
C TYR A 571 1.37 -31.30 -17.69
N MET A 572 1.88 -30.41 -16.84
CA MET A 572 3.32 -30.12 -16.76
C MET A 572 4.12 -31.33 -16.26
N ALA A 573 3.61 -32.04 -15.24
CA ALA A 573 4.21 -33.27 -14.74
C ALA A 573 4.30 -34.35 -15.84
N ALA A 574 3.25 -34.50 -16.66
CA ALA A 574 3.27 -35.43 -17.79
C ALA A 574 4.30 -35.05 -18.86
N VAL A 575 4.46 -33.75 -19.15
CA VAL A 575 5.51 -33.26 -20.07
C VAL A 575 6.90 -33.56 -19.52
N MET A 576 7.15 -33.23 -18.26
CA MET A 576 8.46 -33.41 -17.64
C MET A 576 8.86 -34.87 -17.47
N GLY A 577 7.93 -35.73 -17.04
CA GLY A 577 8.17 -37.17 -16.94
C GLY A 577 8.46 -37.80 -18.30
N ALA A 578 7.75 -37.38 -19.35
CA ALA A 578 8.03 -37.86 -20.71
C ALA A 578 9.39 -37.37 -21.22
N ALA A 579 9.76 -36.11 -20.98
CA ALA A 579 11.07 -35.58 -21.34
C ALA A 579 12.21 -36.34 -20.65
N GLU A 580 12.06 -36.62 -19.35
CA GLU A 580 13.01 -37.44 -18.59
C GLU A 580 13.17 -38.82 -19.20
N ALA A 581 12.06 -39.50 -19.46
CA ALA A 581 12.06 -40.84 -20.04
C ALA A 581 12.67 -40.88 -21.45
N LYS A 582 12.72 -39.74 -22.14
CA LYS A 582 13.36 -39.59 -23.46
C LYS A 582 14.82 -39.17 -23.39
N GLY A 583 15.37 -38.93 -22.20
CA GLY A 583 16.78 -38.61 -21.99
C GLY A 583 17.12 -37.14 -22.08
N PHE A 584 16.13 -36.23 -21.97
CA PHE A 584 16.42 -34.80 -21.82
C PHE A 584 17.13 -34.57 -20.47
N PRO A 585 18.32 -33.95 -20.45
CA PRO A 585 18.99 -33.55 -19.23
C PRO A 585 18.12 -32.61 -18.40
N GLU A 586 18.39 -32.52 -17.10
CA GLU A 586 17.65 -31.64 -16.20
C GLU A 586 17.69 -30.18 -16.64
N ASP A 587 18.87 -29.66 -17.00
CA ASP A 587 19.06 -28.29 -17.46
C ASP A 587 18.36 -27.97 -18.79
N ASN A 588 17.82 -28.99 -19.47
CA ASN A 588 17.10 -28.88 -20.73
C ASN A 588 15.57 -28.95 -20.56
N ARG A 589 15.10 -29.05 -19.32
CA ARG A 589 13.68 -29.21 -18.95
C ARG A 589 13.21 -28.01 -18.13
N HIS A 590 12.39 -27.17 -18.73
CA HIS A 590 12.00 -25.88 -18.17
C HIS A 590 10.50 -25.82 -17.92
N LEU A 591 10.09 -25.38 -16.73
CA LEU A 591 8.67 -25.20 -16.39
C LEU A 591 8.41 -23.93 -15.58
N GLU A 592 7.21 -23.37 -15.72
CA GLU A 592 6.72 -22.22 -14.96
C GLU A 592 5.35 -22.53 -14.36
N TYR A 593 5.17 -22.24 -13.06
CA TYR A 593 3.90 -22.40 -12.35
C TYR A 593 3.15 -21.07 -12.24
N PHE A 594 1.88 -21.06 -12.63
CA PHE A 594 0.99 -19.90 -12.42
C PHE A 594 0.26 -19.92 -11.08
N SER A 595 0.00 -21.13 -10.58
CA SER A 595 -0.63 -21.37 -9.29
C SER A 595 0.23 -22.35 -8.51
N VAL A 596 0.21 -22.24 -7.18
CA VAL A 596 0.91 -23.19 -6.29
C VAL A 596 0.34 -24.59 -6.53
N PRO A 597 1.17 -25.58 -6.87
CA PRO A 597 0.77 -26.99 -6.87
C PRO A 597 0.20 -27.44 -5.53
N GLU A 598 -0.65 -28.48 -5.54
CA GLU A 598 -1.03 -29.17 -4.31
C GLU A 598 0.24 -29.78 -3.69
N LEU A 599 0.58 -29.28 -2.51
CA LEU A 599 1.72 -29.72 -1.74
C LEU A 599 1.35 -30.97 -0.92
N PRO A 600 2.29 -31.92 -0.75
CA PRO A 600 2.12 -32.96 0.26
C PRO A 600 1.95 -32.34 1.66
N ASP A 601 1.28 -33.04 2.57
CA ASP A 601 1.23 -32.65 3.98
C ASP A 601 2.66 -32.68 4.55
N TYR A 602 3.28 -31.50 4.67
CA TYR A 602 4.57 -31.37 5.32
C TYR A 602 4.38 -31.17 6.83
N GLU A 603 5.07 -31.96 7.63
CA GLU A 603 5.25 -31.62 9.03
C GLU A 603 6.20 -30.43 9.14
N SER A 604 5.74 -29.34 9.75
CA SER A 604 6.56 -28.17 10.00
C SER A 604 7.07 -28.24 11.43
N HIS A 605 8.39 -28.25 11.60
CA HIS A 605 9.06 -28.17 12.90
C HIS A 605 9.73 -26.82 13.10
N GLU A 606 10.04 -26.54 14.36
CA GLU A 606 10.87 -25.40 14.76
C GLU A 606 12.30 -25.57 14.23
N PHE A 607 12.92 -24.47 13.81
CA PHE A 607 14.32 -24.42 13.45
C PHE A 607 14.89 -23.01 13.70
N THR A 608 16.21 -22.86 13.62
CA THR A 608 16.89 -21.58 13.86
C THR A 608 17.49 -21.03 12.57
N ILE A 609 17.33 -19.73 12.34
CA ILE A 609 18.02 -18.98 11.29
C ILE A 609 19.13 -18.16 11.91
N ARG A 610 20.35 -18.30 11.39
CA ARG A 610 21.49 -17.42 11.70
C ARG A 610 21.78 -16.50 10.51
N LEU A 611 21.93 -15.21 10.76
CA LEU A 611 22.29 -14.24 9.72
C LEU A 611 23.80 -14.02 9.69
N LEU A 612 24.43 -14.27 8.55
CA LEU A 612 25.88 -14.20 8.43
C LEU A 612 26.44 -12.80 8.75
N LYS A 613 25.78 -11.72 8.30
CA LYS A 613 26.33 -10.36 8.44
C LYS A 613 26.17 -9.80 9.86
N SER A 614 25.04 -10.07 10.52
CA SER A 614 24.74 -9.52 11.84
C SER A 614 25.03 -10.48 13.00
N GLY A 615 25.20 -11.78 12.73
CA GLY A 615 25.34 -12.82 13.74
C GLY A 615 24.07 -13.09 14.56
N ARG A 616 22.95 -12.41 14.24
CA ARG A 616 21.66 -12.59 14.93
C ARG A 616 21.09 -13.97 14.63
N GLU A 617 20.44 -14.56 15.63
CA GLU A 617 19.72 -15.83 15.53
C GLU A 617 18.24 -15.64 15.82
N PHE A 618 17.40 -16.31 15.03
CA PHE A 618 15.94 -16.28 15.19
C PHE A 618 15.39 -17.69 15.18
N VAL A 619 14.53 -17.98 16.16
CA VAL A 619 13.77 -19.22 16.19
C VAL A 619 12.54 -19.05 15.30
N VAL A 620 12.39 -19.94 14.33
CA VAL A 620 11.23 -20.00 13.43
C VAL A 620 10.28 -21.09 13.94
N PRO A 621 9.14 -20.75 14.55
CA PRO A 621 8.19 -21.74 15.04
C PRO A 621 7.51 -22.48 13.88
N ALA A 622 6.89 -23.62 14.20
CA ALA A 622 6.23 -24.49 13.21
C ALA A 622 5.13 -23.80 12.38
N ASP A 623 4.47 -22.80 12.95
CA ASP A 623 3.30 -22.10 12.40
C ASP A 623 3.64 -20.81 11.64
N LYS A 624 4.93 -20.43 11.52
CA LYS A 624 5.38 -19.22 10.81
C LYS A 624 6.42 -19.53 9.74
N SER A 625 6.45 -18.73 8.68
CA SER A 625 7.54 -18.78 7.70
C SER A 625 8.82 -18.13 8.23
N ALA A 626 9.95 -18.46 7.62
CA ALA A 626 11.21 -17.78 7.88
C ALA A 626 11.11 -16.28 7.58
N ALA A 627 10.44 -15.91 6.48
CA ALA A 627 10.26 -14.52 6.09
C ALA A 627 9.44 -13.73 7.11
N ASP A 628 8.35 -14.30 7.64
CA ASP A 628 7.52 -13.62 8.65
C ASP A 628 8.33 -13.33 9.92
N VAL A 629 9.07 -14.32 10.42
CA VAL A 629 9.90 -14.17 11.62
C VAL A 629 10.99 -13.13 11.42
N LEU A 630 11.65 -13.12 10.25
CA LEU A 630 12.67 -12.13 9.92
C LEU A 630 12.08 -10.72 9.88
N ILE A 631 10.95 -10.52 9.20
CA ILE A 631 10.28 -9.22 9.07
C ILE A 631 9.74 -8.72 10.40
N GLU A 632 9.13 -9.58 11.22
CA GLU A 632 8.67 -9.25 12.56
C GLU A 632 9.81 -8.75 13.47
N ASN A 633 11.01 -9.26 13.24
CA ASN A 633 12.23 -8.86 13.95
C ASN A 633 13.05 -7.79 13.18
N GLY A 634 12.42 -7.14 12.21
CA GLY A 634 12.96 -5.99 11.48
C GLY A 634 14.13 -6.30 10.55
N VAL A 635 14.31 -7.56 10.16
CA VAL A 635 15.26 -7.95 9.10
C VAL A 635 14.57 -7.79 7.74
N PRO A 636 15.12 -6.99 6.81
CA PRO A 636 14.50 -6.77 5.51
C PRO A 636 14.55 -8.03 4.67
N VAL A 637 13.38 -8.53 4.27
CA VAL A 637 13.21 -9.63 3.31
C VAL A 637 12.17 -9.19 2.29
N ASP A 638 12.53 -9.19 1.01
CA ASP A 638 11.60 -8.85 -0.06
C ASP A 638 10.51 -9.94 -0.15
N LEU A 639 9.25 -9.57 0.08
CA LEU A 639 8.10 -10.46 -0.04
C LEU A 639 7.11 -9.94 -1.08
N LYS A 640 6.46 -10.88 -1.77
CA LYS A 640 5.46 -10.58 -2.80
C LYS A 640 4.30 -11.57 -2.81
N CYS A 641 4.51 -12.81 -3.26
CA CYS A 641 3.42 -13.80 -3.33
C CYS A 641 3.15 -14.49 -1.98
N SER A 642 4.18 -14.66 -1.15
CA SER A 642 4.18 -15.52 0.04
C SER A 642 3.77 -16.98 -0.20
N ASP A 643 3.84 -17.41 -1.46
CA ASP A 643 3.32 -18.68 -1.96
C ASP A 643 4.42 -19.56 -2.60
N GLY A 644 5.68 -19.11 -2.58
CA GLY A 644 6.82 -19.88 -3.11
C GLY A 644 6.97 -19.89 -4.65
N ILE A 645 6.17 -19.09 -5.37
CA ILE A 645 6.09 -19.11 -6.85
C ILE A 645 6.71 -17.89 -7.55
N CYS A 646 7.03 -16.81 -6.82
CA CYS A 646 7.55 -15.57 -7.44
C CYS A 646 9.06 -15.38 -7.32
N GLY A 647 9.75 -16.12 -6.44
CA GLY A 647 11.20 -15.99 -6.22
C GLY A 647 11.70 -14.70 -5.57
N VAL A 648 10.84 -13.74 -5.24
CA VAL A 648 11.25 -12.43 -4.68
C VAL A 648 11.95 -12.57 -3.32
N CYS A 649 11.48 -13.46 -2.45
CA CYS A 649 12.09 -13.70 -1.13
C CYS A 649 13.29 -14.65 -1.17
N LYS A 650 14.03 -14.64 -2.29
CA LYS A 650 15.23 -15.45 -2.45
C LYS A 650 16.37 -14.87 -1.63
N CYS A 651 16.90 -15.67 -0.71
CA CYS A 651 18.09 -15.34 0.07
C CYS A 651 19.23 -16.32 -0.26
N GLY A 652 20.47 -15.87 -0.12
CA GLY A 652 21.63 -16.77 -0.25
C GLY A 652 21.70 -17.74 0.93
N LEU A 653 21.82 -19.04 0.65
CA LEU A 653 22.03 -20.10 1.64
C LEU A 653 23.55 -20.31 1.81
N VAL A 654 24.05 -20.14 3.03
CA VAL A 654 25.47 -20.28 3.37
C VAL A 654 25.76 -21.67 3.91
N SER A 655 24.94 -22.14 4.85
CA SER A 655 25.05 -23.49 5.42
C SER A 655 23.70 -23.97 5.99
N GLY A 656 23.58 -25.28 6.21
CA GLY A 656 22.37 -25.95 6.69
C GLY A 656 21.55 -26.60 5.58
N ASP A 657 20.87 -27.70 5.90
CA ASP A 657 20.03 -28.44 4.96
C ASP A 657 18.61 -27.86 4.95
N VAL A 658 18.12 -27.57 3.75
CA VAL A 658 16.81 -26.92 3.53
C VAL A 658 15.83 -27.92 2.91
N GLU A 659 14.62 -27.97 3.46
CA GLU A 659 13.46 -28.53 2.78
C GLU A 659 12.85 -27.46 1.88
N HIS A 660 13.16 -27.56 0.58
CA HIS A 660 12.65 -26.64 -0.43
C HIS A 660 11.18 -26.92 -0.71
N ARG A 661 10.33 -25.95 -0.35
CA ARG A 661 8.88 -25.96 -0.62
C ARG A 661 8.49 -24.95 -1.72
N ASP A 662 9.48 -24.41 -2.40
CA ASP A 662 9.33 -23.45 -3.49
C ASP A 662 9.36 -24.10 -4.88
N PHE A 663 8.84 -23.38 -5.86
CA PHE A 663 8.66 -23.87 -7.22
C PHE A 663 9.45 -23.09 -8.27
N VAL A 664 10.40 -22.27 -7.82
CA VAL A 664 11.14 -21.31 -8.66
C VAL A 664 12.63 -21.58 -8.73
N LEU A 665 13.21 -22.20 -7.69
CA LEU A 665 14.63 -22.51 -7.70
C LEU A 665 14.89 -23.83 -8.42
N SER A 666 15.83 -23.83 -9.36
CA SER A 666 16.37 -25.06 -9.95
C SER A 666 17.15 -25.88 -8.91
N ASN A 667 17.37 -27.18 -9.14
CA ASN A 667 18.16 -28.00 -8.20
C ASN A 667 19.59 -27.47 -8.01
N ALA A 668 20.17 -26.81 -9.02
CA ALA A 668 21.45 -26.14 -8.89
C ALA A 668 21.36 -24.91 -7.96
N GLN A 669 20.32 -24.08 -8.10
CA GLN A 669 20.09 -22.90 -7.26
C GLN A 669 19.73 -23.27 -5.82
N ARG A 670 18.99 -24.36 -5.59
CA ARG A 670 18.66 -24.88 -4.26
C ARG A 670 19.88 -25.20 -3.40
N ARG A 671 21.05 -25.41 -4.01
CA ARG A 671 22.32 -25.62 -3.28
C ARG A 671 22.89 -24.34 -2.64
N THR A 672 22.49 -23.17 -3.12
CA THR A 672 23.09 -21.88 -2.74
C THR A 672 22.07 -20.79 -2.41
N ALA A 673 20.77 -21.09 -2.51
CA ALA A 673 19.69 -20.14 -2.27
C ALA A 673 18.48 -20.80 -1.62
N ILE A 674 17.68 -20.01 -0.91
CA ILE A 674 16.42 -20.42 -0.26
C ILE A 674 15.32 -19.39 -0.55
N ILE A 675 14.08 -19.85 -0.70
CA ILE A 675 12.88 -19.02 -0.75
C ILE A 675 12.24 -18.98 0.65
N THR A 676 12.46 -17.88 1.39
CA THR A 676 12.16 -17.80 2.84
C THR A 676 10.67 -17.77 3.19
N CYS A 677 9.76 -17.49 2.25
CA CYS A 677 8.32 -17.49 2.54
C CYS A 677 7.70 -18.87 2.69
N GLN A 678 8.36 -19.93 2.22
CA GLN A 678 7.81 -21.29 2.23
C GLN A 678 8.83 -22.35 2.68
N SER A 679 10.07 -22.26 2.22
CA SER A 679 11.10 -23.26 2.51
C SER A 679 11.53 -23.21 3.99
N ARG A 680 11.85 -24.37 4.56
CA ARG A 680 12.20 -24.56 5.99
C ARG A 680 13.51 -25.32 6.14
N ALA A 681 14.03 -25.44 7.36
CA ALA A 681 15.10 -26.39 7.62
C ALA A 681 14.59 -27.83 7.48
N LYS A 682 15.43 -28.74 6.98
CA LYS A 682 15.06 -30.14 6.72
C LYS A 682 14.80 -30.94 7.99
N GLU A 683 15.51 -30.64 9.08
CA GLU A 683 15.45 -31.36 10.35
C GLU A 683 15.02 -30.44 11.50
N ALA A 684 14.34 -31.00 12.51
CA ALA A 684 13.89 -30.26 13.68
C ALA A 684 15.07 -29.72 14.51
N GLY A 685 14.97 -28.44 14.91
CA GLY A 685 16.02 -27.76 15.68
C GLY A 685 17.30 -27.48 14.90
N ALA A 686 17.33 -27.73 13.59
CA ALA A 686 18.50 -27.43 12.77
C ALA A 686 18.74 -25.91 12.67
N VAL A 687 19.99 -25.54 12.41
CA VAL A 687 20.38 -24.16 12.15
C VAL A 687 20.66 -24.01 10.65
N ILE A 688 19.98 -23.07 10.01
CA ILE A 688 20.30 -22.63 8.66
C ILE A 688 20.95 -21.25 8.71
N GLU A 689 21.98 -21.04 7.90
CA GLU A 689 22.71 -19.76 7.84
C GLU A 689 22.43 -19.06 6.51
N LEU A 690 21.96 -17.81 6.60
CA LEU A 690 21.56 -17.01 5.45
C LEU A 690 22.51 -15.83 5.24
N ASN A 691 22.78 -15.50 3.98
CA ASN A 691 23.57 -14.33 3.59
C ASN A 691 22.69 -13.07 3.57
N LEU A 692 22.21 -12.67 4.74
CA LEU A 692 21.47 -11.43 4.98
C LEU A 692 22.26 -10.50 5.90
#